data_AF-Q8BRH0-F1
#
_entry.id   AF-Q8BRH0-F1
#
_cell.length_a   1.000
_cell.length_b   1.000
_cell.length_c   1.000
_cell.angle_alpha   90.00
_cell.angle_beta   90.00
_cell.angle_gamma   90.00
#
_symmetry.space_group_name_H-M   'P 1'
#
loop_
_entity.id
_entity.type
_entity.pdbx_description
1 polymer ?
#
loop_
_entity_poly.entity_id
_entity_poly.type
_entity_poly.pdbx_seq_one_letter_code
_entity_poly.pdbx_strand_id
1 'polypeptide(L)'
;MLEGKMADINFKEVTLIVSVVAACYWNSLFCGFVFDDVSAILDNKDLHPSTPLKTLFQNDFWGTPMSEERSHKSYRPLTVLTFRLNYLLSELKPMSYHLLNTVFHAVVSVIFLKVCRLFLDKRSSMIAALLFAVHPIHTEAVTGVVGRAELLSSVFFLAAFLSYTKSKGPDNSIVWTPIVLTVFLVAVATLCKEQGITVVGICCVYEVFVAQGYTLPMLCTVAGQFLRGKGSIPLSMLQTLVKLIVLMLSTLLLVVVRVQVIQSQLPVFTRFDNPAAVSPTPTRQLTFNYLLPVNAWLLLNPSELCCDWTMGTIPLIESFLDVRNLATFAFFCFLGALGIFSLRYPGDSSKTVLMALCLMALPFIPASNLFFPVGFVVAERVLYVPSMGFCILVAHGWQKISNKSVLKKLSWVCLSMVILTHALKTLHRNWDWESEYTLFMSALKVNKNNAKLWNNVGHALENEKNFEKALKYFLQATHVQPDDIGAHMNVGRTYKNLNRSREAEASYMLAKSLMPQIIPGKKYAARIAPNHLNVYINLANLIRANESRLEEADQLYRQAISMRPDFKQAYISRGELLLKMNKPLKAKEAYLKALELDRNNADLWYNLAIVYIELKEPNEALKNFNRALELNPKHKLALFNSAILMQESGEVKLRPEARKRLLNYVNEEPQDANGYFNLGMLAMDDKKDSEAESWMKKAIKLQPDFRSALFNLALLYSQTAKELKALPILEELLKYYPDHTKGLILKGDILMNQKKDIPGAKKCFEKILEMDPSNVQGKHNLCVVYFEEKELLKAERCLVETLALAPHEEYIQRHLSIVRDRISSSGIVEQPLAPADKTPGTEEREEIPSEDVKEISSESRPPQILKTNNNRNSKSNKQSTENADQDAPHKTTKDIKEIEKKRVAALKRLEEIERILNGE
;
A
#
# COMPACT_ATOMS: atom_id res chain seq x y z
N MET A 1 56.10 30.96 3.37
CA MET A 1 56.34 29.69 2.65
C MET A 1 55.07 28.95 2.19
N LEU A 2 53.85 29.32 2.63
CA LEU A 2 52.60 28.63 2.24
C LEU A 2 51.74 29.36 1.19
N GLU A 3 51.90 30.67 0.97
CA GLU A 3 51.13 31.41 -0.04
C GLU A 3 51.45 31.00 -1.50
N GLY A 4 52.66 30.50 -1.76
CA GLY A 4 53.06 29.97 -3.08
C GLY A 4 52.60 28.53 -3.37
N LYS A 5 51.79 27.89 -2.51
CA LYS A 5 51.37 26.48 -2.65
C LYS A 5 49.91 26.26 -3.04
N MET A 6 49.12 27.29 -3.34
CA MET A 6 47.93 27.08 -4.20
C MET A 6 48.40 26.85 -5.64
N ALA A 7 49.18 25.80 -5.86
CA ALA A 7 49.44 25.27 -7.19
C ALA A 7 48.08 24.86 -7.75
N ASP A 8 47.64 25.55 -8.80
CA ASP A 8 46.44 25.15 -9.54
C ASP A 8 46.51 23.66 -9.87
N ILE A 9 45.38 22.98 -9.69
CA ILE A 9 45.25 21.60 -10.11
C ILE A 9 45.36 21.60 -11.63
N ASN A 10 46.31 20.84 -12.16
CA ASN A 10 46.48 20.76 -13.61
C ASN A 10 45.34 19.94 -14.21
N PHE A 11 44.87 20.30 -15.41
CA PHE A 11 43.94 19.53 -16.22
C PHE A 11 44.26 18.01 -16.25
N LYS A 12 45.53 17.62 -16.37
CA LYS A 12 45.93 16.20 -16.34
C LYS A 12 45.54 15.48 -15.05
N GLU A 13 45.60 16.17 -13.91
CA GLU A 13 45.24 15.63 -12.61
C GLU A 13 43.72 15.48 -12.47
N VAL A 14 42.97 16.47 -12.97
CA VAL A 14 41.50 16.42 -13.06
C VAL A 14 41.07 15.25 -13.94
N THR A 15 41.60 15.14 -15.16
CA THR A 15 41.28 14.07 -16.10
C THR A 15 41.59 12.69 -15.54
N LEU A 16 42.68 12.54 -14.78
CA LEU A 16 43.02 11.27 -14.13
C LEU A 16 41.96 10.88 -13.10
N ILE A 17 41.62 11.78 -12.16
CA ILE A 17 40.62 11.49 -11.12
C ILE A 17 39.26 11.19 -11.74
N VAL A 18 38.82 12.02 -12.70
CA VAL A 18 37.52 11.84 -13.38
C VAL A 18 37.48 10.51 -14.14
N SER A 19 38.55 10.15 -14.86
CA SER A 19 38.64 8.87 -15.57
C SER A 19 38.61 7.67 -14.62
N VAL A 20 39.29 7.77 -13.47
CA VAL A 20 39.31 6.69 -12.45
C VAL A 20 37.92 6.52 -11.82
N VAL A 21 37.25 7.62 -11.45
CA VAL A 21 35.88 7.58 -10.94
C VAL A 21 34.93 6.97 -11.99
N ALA A 22 35.02 7.44 -13.24
CA ALA A 22 34.20 6.91 -14.33
C ALA A 22 34.45 5.42 -14.54
N ALA A 23 35.69 4.94 -14.48
CA ALA A 23 36.01 3.53 -14.60
C ALA A 23 35.48 2.69 -13.43
N CYS A 24 35.63 3.17 -12.19
CA CYS A 24 35.15 2.47 -10.99
C CYS A 24 33.63 2.39 -10.89
N TYR A 25 32.91 3.41 -11.39
CA TYR A 25 31.45 3.51 -11.25
C TYR A 25 30.69 3.35 -12.58
N TRP A 26 31.37 3.07 -13.69
CA TRP A 26 30.73 2.86 -15.00
C TRP A 26 29.54 1.89 -14.93
N ASN A 27 29.68 0.79 -14.19
CA ASN A 27 28.63 -0.21 -14.10
C ASN A 27 27.45 0.19 -13.21
N SER A 28 27.59 1.20 -12.34
CA SER A 28 26.46 1.76 -11.58
C SER A 28 25.36 2.31 -12.50
N LEU A 29 25.72 2.71 -13.73
CA LEU A 29 24.78 3.23 -14.72
C LEU A 29 23.71 2.21 -15.16
N PHE A 30 23.95 0.91 -14.92
CA PHE A 30 23.02 -0.18 -15.25
C PHE A 30 22.19 -0.63 -14.04
N CYS A 31 22.37 -0.03 -12.86
CA CYS A 31 21.62 -0.38 -11.66
C CYS A 31 20.21 0.21 -11.66
N GLY A 32 19.27 -0.46 -10.98
CA GLY A 32 17.91 0.03 -10.75
C GLY A 32 17.80 1.04 -9.61
N PHE A 33 16.56 1.37 -9.22
CA PHE A 33 16.27 2.01 -7.93
C PHE A 33 16.00 0.91 -6.91
N VAL A 34 16.71 0.93 -5.78
CA VAL A 34 16.66 -0.13 -4.77
C VAL A 34 16.60 0.46 -3.37
N PHE A 35 15.99 -0.27 -2.43
CA PHE A 35 15.95 0.10 -1.01
C PHE A 35 15.38 1.52 -0.80
N ASP A 36 16.13 2.41 -0.15
CA ASP A 36 15.70 3.79 0.13
C ASP A 36 15.40 4.62 -1.15
N ASP A 37 15.95 4.23 -2.31
CA ASP A 37 15.66 4.92 -3.58
C ASP A 37 14.19 4.79 -3.98
N VAL A 38 13.54 3.68 -3.63
CA VAL A 38 12.11 3.45 -3.92
C VAL A 38 11.28 4.54 -3.25
N SER A 39 11.47 4.75 -1.95
CA SER A 39 10.73 5.76 -1.20
C SER A 39 11.14 7.19 -1.55
N ALA A 40 12.43 7.45 -1.83
CA ALA A 40 12.91 8.80 -2.12
C ALA A 40 12.61 9.27 -3.55
N ILE A 41 12.47 8.35 -4.50
CA ILE A 41 12.33 8.64 -5.94
C ILE A 41 11.01 8.13 -6.51
N LEU A 42 10.72 6.82 -6.39
CA LEU A 42 9.54 6.23 -7.04
C LEU A 42 8.22 6.65 -6.38
N ASP A 43 8.18 6.60 -5.05
CA ASP A 43 6.97 6.92 -4.27
C ASP A 43 6.85 8.42 -3.93
N ASN A 44 7.92 9.19 -4.18
CA ASN A 44 8.02 10.58 -3.76
C ASN A 44 7.36 11.54 -4.76
N LYS A 45 6.18 12.02 -4.38
CA LYS A 45 5.38 12.97 -5.19
C LYS A 45 6.04 14.34 -5.36
N ASP A 46 7.06 14.69 -4.58
CA ASP A 46 7.74 15.98 -4.73
C ASP A 46 8.56 16.08 -6.02
N LEU A 47 8.88 14.94 -6.65
CA LEU A 47 9.55 14.91 -7.95
C LEU A 47 8.59 15.26 -9.10
N HIS A 48 7.28 15.12 -8.91
CA HIS A 48 6.31 15.35 -9.97
C HIS A 48 6.23 16.85 -10.33
N PRO A 49 6.22 17.21 -11.63
CA PRO A 49 6.14 18.61 -12.07
C PRO A 49 4.89 19.34 -11.57
N SER A 50 3.80 18.61 -11.33
CA SER A 50 2.53 19.13 -10.81
C SER A 50 2.59 19.57 -9.35
N THR A 51 3.54 19.06 -8.55
CA THR A 51 3.71 19.45 -7.15
C THR A 51 4.34 20.85 -7.08
N PRO A 52 3.79 21.85 -6.38
CA PRO A 52 4.41 23.18 -6.30
C PRO A 52 5.81 23.15 -5.69
N LEU A 53 6.75 23.99 -6.17
CA LEU A 53 8.11 24.05 -5.63
C LEU A 53 8.16 24.41 -4.14
N LYS A 54 7.19 25.19 -3.65
CA LYS A 54 7.05 25.54 -2.23
C LYS A 54 6.91 24.29 -1.34
N THR A 55 6.28 23.24 -1.84
CA THR A 55 6.04 21.98 -1.11
C THR A 55 7.34 21.28 -0.72
N LEU A 56 8.39 21.36 -1.56
CA LEU A 56 9.70 20.78 -1.26
C LEU A 56 10.33 21.36 0.02
N PHE A 57 9.97 22.60 0.37
CA PHE A 57 10.45 23.27 1.58
C PHE A 57 9.57 23.01 2.81
N GLN A 58 8.47 22.28 2.65
CA GLN A 58 7.51 21.92 3.71
C GLN A 58 7.54 20.43 4.05
N ASN A 59 8.12 19.62 3.18
CA ASN A 59 8.23 18.18 3.34
C ASN A 59 9.63 17.77 3.85
N ASP A 60 9.71 16.56 4.38
CA ASP A 60 10.97 15.87 4.58
C ASP A 60 11.54 15.30 3.27
N PHE A 61 12.71 14.68 3.37
CA PHE A 61 13.45 14.10 2.24
C PHE A 61 12.65 13.06 1.44
N TRP A 62 11.64 12.44 2.05
CA TRP A 62 10.85 11.35 1.49
C TRP A 62 9.50 11.83 0.93
N GLY A 63 9.24 13.14 0.95
CA GLY A 63 7.98 13.73 0.47
C GLY A 63 6.83 13.71 1.48
N THR A 64 7.13 13.48 2.76
CA THR A 64 6.11 13.54 3.83
C THR A 64 6.09 14.93 4.47
N PRO A 65 4.92 15.57 4.63
CA PRO A 65 4.83 16.88 5.27
C PRO A 65 5.46 16.90 6.67
N MET A 66 6.29 17.91 6.94
CA MET A 66 7.04 18.02 8.20
C MET A 66 6.13 18.11 9.43
N SER A 67 4.88 18.56 9.26
CA SER A 67 3.87 18.63 10.32
C SER A 67 3.27 17.27 10.70
N GLU A 68 3.42 16.24 9.87
CA GLU A 68 2.89 14.91 10.16
C GLU A 68 3.78 14.16 11.17
N GLU A 69 3.17 13.40 12.07
CA GLU A 69 3.88 12.62 13.09
C GLU A 69 4.73 11.51 12.47
N ARG A 70 4.29 10.94 11.34
CA ARG A 70 5.02 9.92 10.58
C ARG A 70 6.21 10.46 9.77
N SER A 71 6.40 11.78 9.71
CA SER A 71 7.54 12.34 9.01
C SER A 71 8.85 11.90 9.67
N HIS A 72 9.83 11.54 8.85
CA HIS A 72 11.18 11.19 9.30
C HIS A 72 11.96 12.42 9.79
N LYS A 73 11.44 13.64 9.57
CA LYS A 73 12.07 14.91 9.95
C LYS A 73 13.43 15.19 9.29
N SER A 74 13.76 14.47 8.22
CA SER A 74 14.96 14.66 7.41
C SER A 74 14.79 15.86 6.46
N TYR A 75 15.11 17.07 6.91
CA TYR A 75 14.97 18.27 6.08
C TYR A 75 16.13 18.45 5.08
N ARG A 76 15.88 18.16 3.79
CA ARG A 76 16.90 18.18 2.71
C ARG A 76 16.36 18.74 1.38
N PRO A 77 15.74 19.94 1.37
CA PRO A 77 14.98 20.44 0.23
C PRO A 77 15.82 20.63 -1.05
N LEU A 78 17.09 21.00 -0.92
CA LEU A 78 17.95 21.20 -2.10
C LEU A 78 18.33 19.87 -2.76
N THR A 79 18.50 18.80 -1.98
CA THR A 79 18.72 17.47 -2.54
C THR A 79 17.47 17.00 -3.30
N VAL A 80 16.28 17.14 -2.71
CA VAL A 80 15.00 16.81 -3.37
C VAL A 80 14.80 17.64 -4.63
N LEU A 81 15.16 18.93 -4.60
CA LEU A 81 15.13 19.79 -5.79
C LEU A 81 16.00 19.22 -6.92
N THR A 82 17.19 18.68 -6.62
CA THR A 82 18.00 18.04 -7.67
C THR A 82 17.38 16.75 -8.19
N PHE A 83 16.67 15.96 -7.37
CA PHE A 83 15.90 14.82 -7.86
C PHE A 83 14.76 15.26 -8.78
N ARG A 84 14.06 16.34 -8.43
CA ARG A 84 13.01 16.92 -9.26
C ARG A 84 13.56 17.43 -10.60
N LEU A 85 14.70 18.12 -10.60
CA LEU A 85 15.37 18.54 -11.83
C LEU A 85 15.80 17.33 -12.68
N ASN A 86 16.25 16.25 -12.04
CA ASN A 86 16.59 15.01 -12.73
C ASN A 86 15.33 14.36 -13.34
N TYR A 87 14.21 14.35 -12.62
CA TYR A 87 12.92 13.85 -13.11
C TYR A 87 12.43 14.65 -14.32
N LEU A 88 12.61 15.98 -14.34
CA LEU A 88 12.26 16.80 -15.50
C LEU A 88 13.06 16.45 -16.77
N LEU A 89 14.26 15.88 -16.64
CA LEU A 89 15.12 15.52 -17.76
C LEU A 89 14.87 14.10 -18.29
N SER A 90 14.57 13.16 -17.41
CA SER A 90 14.58 11.73 -17.72
C SER A 90 13.54 10.90 -16.97
N GLU A 91 12.60 11.56 -16.28
CA GLU A 91 11.55 10.96 -15.45
C GLU A 91 12.14 9.95 -14.45
N LEU A 92 11.74 8.69 -14.53
CA LEU A 92 12.15 7.59 -13.66
C LEU A 92 13.18 6.66 -14.33
N LYS A 93 14.04 7.17 -15.23
CA LYS A 93 15.14 6.39 -15.82
C LYS A 93 16.35 6.33 -14.87
N PRO A 94 16.67 5.17 -14.25
CA PRO A 94 17.69 5.07 -13.18
C PRO A 94 19.08 5.54 -13.62
N MET A 95 19.50 5.19 -14.84
CA MET A 95 20.81 5.54 -15.42
C MET A 95 21.18 7.01 -15.22
N SER A 96 20.23 7.92 -15.42
CA SER A 96 20.48 9.37 -15.30
C SER A 96 20.77 9.81 -13.86
N TYR A 97 20.16 9.15 -12.88
CA TYR A 97 20.35 9.46 -11.46
C TYR A 97 21.72 8.96 -10.98
N HIS A 98 22.08 7.74 -11.39
CA HIS A 98 23.40 7.12 -11.15
C HIS A 98 24.53 7.91 -11.81
N LEU A 99 24.32 8.36 -13.05
CA LEU A 99 25.28 9.20 -13.77
C LEU A 99 25.55 10.51 -13.01
N LEU A 100 24.48 11.19 -12.57
CA LEU A 100 24.63 12.45 -11.87
C LEU A 100 25.33 12.29 -10.51
N ASN A 101 25.08 11.20 -9.78
CA ASN A 101 25.82 10.88 -8.56
C ASN A 101 27.31 10.60 -8.85
N THR A 102 27.61 9.84 -9.90
CA THR A 102 29.00 9.58 -10.34
C THR A 102 29.72 10.89 -10.69
N VAL A 103 29.04 11.81 -11.37
CA VAL A 103 29.56 13.16 -11.67
C VAL A 103 29.82 13.95 -10.38
N PHE A 104 28.89 13.95 -9.43
CA PHE A 104 29.12 14.62 -8.15
C PHE A 104 30.28 14.01 -7.37
N HIS A 105 30.45 12.68 -7.38
CA HIS A 105 31.59 12.02 -6.76
C HIS A 105 32.92 12.44 -7.40
N ALA A 106 32.96 12.57 -8.72
CA ALA A 106 34.13 13.07 -9.43
C ALA A 106 34.43 14.54 -9.06
N VAL A 107 33.41 15.39 -8.99
CA VAL A 107 33.54 16.80 -8.56
C VAL A 107 34.07 16.87 -7.13
N VAL A 108 33.49 16.12 -6.19
CA VAL A 108 33.97 16.06 -4.79
C VAL A 108 35.43 15.61 -4.74
N SER A 109 35.81 14.58 -5.48
CA SER A 109 37.18 14.07 -5.51
C SER A 109 38.20 15.10 -6.02
N VAL A 110 37.82 15.91 -7.03
CA VAL A 110 38.66 17.00 -7.55
C VAL A 110 38.76 18.16 -6.56
N ILE A 111 37.66 18.56 -5.93
CA ILE A 111 37.69 19.60 -4.88
C ILE A 111 38.50 19.11 -3.68
N PHE A 112 38.36 17.83 -3.32
CA PHE A 112 39.13 17.21 -2.25
C PHE A 112 40.64 17.19 -2.54
N LEU A 113 41.05 16.93 -3.80
CA LEU A 113 42.45 17.10 -4.21
C LEU A 113 42.95 18.51 -3.88
N LYS A 114 42.14 19.55 -4.09
CA LYS A 114 42.49 20.94 -3.76
C LYS A 114 42.68 21.14 -2.26
N VAL A 115 41.83 20.52 -1.44
CA VAL A 115 41.95 20.54 0.02
C VAL A 115 43.22 19.82 0.46
N CYS A 116 43.55 18.66 -0.13
CA CYS A 116 44.79 17.93 0.17
C CYS A 116 46.04 18.78 -0.06
N ARG A 117 46.07 19.65 -1.09
CA ARG A 117 47.20 20.56 -1.38
C ARG A 117 47.52 21.54 -0.26
N LEU A 118 46.58 21.81 0.63
CA LEU A 118 46.80 22.68 1.78
C LEU A 118 47.71 22.03 2.83
N PHE A 119 47.74 20.69 2.89
CA PHE A 119 48.37 19.93 3.98
C PHE A 119 49.41 18.91 3.50
N LEU A 120 49.38 18.55 2.22
CA LEU A 120 50.23 17.52 1.62
C LEU A 120 50.98 18.08 0.41
N ASP A 121 52.08 17.45 0.04
CA ASP A 121 52.77 17.78 -1.21
C ASP A 121 51.99 17.31 -2.44
N LYS A 122 52.33 17.89 -3.60
CA LYS A 122 52.65 17.09 -4.79
C LYS A 122 51.88 15.78 -4.97
N ARG A 123 52.62 14.72 -4.66
CA ARG A 123 52.31 13.32 -4.92
C ARG A 123 51.37 12.77 -3.86
N SER A 124 51.59 13.10 -2.60
CA SER A 124 50.75 12.60 -1.50
C SER A 124 49.32 13.14 -1.59
N SER A 125 49.13 14.36 -2.08
CA SER A 125 47.80 14.92 -2.35
C SER A 125 47.06 14.12 -3.42
N MET A 126 47.75 13.76 -4.51
CA MET A 126 47.19 12.91 -5.57
C MET A 126 46.82 11.53 -5.03
N ILE A 127 47.68 10.95 -4.17
CA ILE A 127 47.42 9.64 -3.56
C ILE A 127 46.22 9.68 -2.62
N ALA A 128 46.09 10.71 -1.77
CA ALA A 128 44.92 10.88 -0.93
C ALA A 128 43.64 10.98 -1.77
N ALA A 129 43.66 11.77 -2.85
CA ALA A 129 42.51 11.94 -3.73
C ALA A 129 42.16 10.65 -4.50
N LEU A 130 43.17 9.89 -4.95
CA LEU A 130 42.94 8.59 -5.61
C LEU A 130 42.39 7.56 -4.63
N LEU A 131 42.94 7.46 -3.41
CA LEU A 131 42.42 6.58 -2.36
C LEU A 131 40.96 6.87 -2.06
N PHE A 132 40.60 8.16 -1.97
CA PHE A 132 39.22 8.59 -1.79
C PHE A 132 38.35 8.22 -3.00
N ALA A 133 38.79 8.55 -4.22
CA ALA A 133 38.03 8.31 -5.45
C ALA A 133 37.66 6.84 -5.70
N VAL A 134 38.47 5.90 -5.20
CA VAL A 134 38.28 4.45 -5.42
C VAL A 134 37.76 3.70 -4.19
N HIS A 135 37.52 4.36 -3.07
CA HIS A 135 37.25 3.69 -1.80
C HIS A 135 35.88 2.95 -1.80
N PRO A 136 35.81 1.63 -1.53
CA PRO A 136 34.55 0.87 -1.62
C PRO A 136 33.45 1.30 -0.66
N ILE A 137 33.81 1.88 0.50
CA ILE A 137 32.86 2.49 1.45
C ILE A 137 31.97 3.58 0.82
N HIS A 138 32.34 4.12 -0.34
CA HIS A 138 31.58 5.16 -1.03
C HIS A 138 30.49 4.62 -1.95
N THR A 139 30.45 3.31 -2.19
CA THR A 139 29.45 2.69 -3.06
C THR A 139 28.02 2.99 -2.61
N GLU A 140 27.72 2.98 -1.31
CA GLU A 140 26.41 3.41 -0.80
C GLU A 140 26.11 4.89 -1.08
N ALA A 141 27.10 5.78 -0.92
CA ALA A 141 26.92 7.21 -1.14
C ALA A 141 26.88 7.63 -2.62
N VAL A 142 27.46 6.81 -3.51
CA VAL A 142 27.58 7.12 -4.94
C VAL A 142 26.55 6.34 -5.75
N THR A 143 26.51 5.02 -5.59
CA THR A 143 25.64 4.11 -6.35
C THR A 143 24.23 4.08 -5.76
N GLY A 144 24.05 4.22 -4.45
CA GLY A 144 22.72 4.50 -3.89
C GLY A 144 22.28 5.90 -4.30
N VAL A 145 21.13 6.05 -4.98
CA VAL A 145 20.70 7.35 -5.51
C VAL A 145 20.45 8.34 -4.38
N VAL A 146 19.89 7.89 -3.26
CA VAL A 146 19.71 8.69 -2.02
C VAL A 146 21.02 9.26 -1.46
N GLY A 147 22.15 8.61 -1.77
CA GLY A 147 23.51 9.06 -1.45
C GLY A 147 23.86 10.44 -2.01
N ARG A 148 23.04 10.97 -2.93
CA ARG A 148 23.16 12.33 -3.46
C ARG A 148 23.20 13.40 -2.37
N ALA A 149 22.54 13.17 -1.24
CA ALA A 149 22.58 14.10 -0.10
C ALA A 149 24.01 14.28 0.43
N GLU A 150 24.75 13.18 0.58
CA GLU A 150 26.14 13.14 1.00
C GLU A 150 27.05 13.83 -0.02
N LEU A 151 26.85 13.54 -1.31
CA LEU A 151 27.66 14.09 -2.39
C LEU A 151 27.48 15.61 -2.52
N LEU A 152 26.23 16.08 -2.63
CA LEU A 152 25.92 17.51 -2.72
C LEU A 152 26.38 18.27 -1.48
N SER A 153 26.09 17.73 -0.29
CA SER A 153 26.57 18.33 0.96
C SER A 153 28.08 18.43 0.96
N SER A 154 28.81 17.43 0.45
CA SER A 154 30.27 17.41 0.40
C SER A 154 30.84 18.44 -0.58
N VAL A 155 30.20 18.69 -1.72
CA VAL A 155 30.62 19.75 -2.66
C VAL A 155 30.62 21.11 -1.96
N PHE A 156 29.51 21.46 -1.31
CA PHE A 156 29.38 22.74 -0.62
C PHE A 156 30.20 22.81 0.68
N PHE A 157 30.35 21.69 1.39
CA PHE A 157 31.22 21.56 2.55
C PHE A 157 32.68 21.89 2.20
N LEU A 158 33.23 21.26 1.16
CA LEU A 158 34.62 21.49 0.76
C LEU A 158 34.80 22.89 0.15
N ALA A 159 33.81 23.38 -0.59
CA ALA A 159 33.81 24.76 -1.10
C ALA A 159 33.79 25.80 0.03
N ALA A 160 32.97 25.59 1.07
CA ALA A 160 32.90 26.45 2.25
C ALA A 160 34.25 26.49 2.98
N PHE A 161 34.90 25.34 3.14
CA PHE A 161 36.23 25.25 3.74
C PHE A 161 37.30 25.97 2.91
N LEU A 162 37.34 25.72 1.60
CA LEU A 162 38.29 26.38 0.69
C LEU A 162 38.06 27.89 0.56
N SER A 163 36.81 28.35 0.70
CA SER A 163 36.50 29.78 0.81
C SER A 163 37.09 30.33 2.11
N TYR A 164 36.89 29.62 3.23
CA TYR A 164 37.33 30.07 4.55
C TYR A 164 38.86 30.24 4.63
N THR A 165 39.63 29.37 3.96
CA THR A 165 41.10 29.46 3.95
C THR A 165 41.63 30.74 3.30
N LYS A 166 40.80 31.48 2.56
CA LYS A 166 41.11 32.79 1.96
C LYS A 166 40.71 33.98 2.84
N SER A 167 40.24 33.74 4.08
CA SER A 167 39.80 34.80 5.00
C SER A 167 40.93 35.63 5.64
N LYS A 168 42.19 35.34 5.29
CA LYS A 168 43.38 36.03 5.81
C LYS A 168 44.01 36.85 4.70
N GLY A 169 44.11 38.16 4.91
CA GLY A 169 44.71 39.09 3.97
C GLY A 169 46.25 39.04 3.97
N PRO A 170 46.90 39.69 2.99
CA PRO A 170 48.37 39.73 2.89
C PRO A 170 49.05 40.35 4.11
N ASP A 171 48.36 41.27 4.79
CA ASP A 171 48.78 41.96 6.02
C ASP A 171 48.33 41.23 7.31
N ASN A 172 47.83 39.99 7.18
CA ASN A 172 47.13 39.23 8.22
C ASN A 172 45.77 39.83 8.66
N SER A 173 45.21 40.82 7.95
CA SER A 173 43.87 41.33 8.26
C SER A 173 42.76 40.32 7.95
N ILE A 174 41.57 40.57 8.52
CA ILE A 174 40.37 39.77 8.24
C ILE A 174 39.80 40.21 6.89
N VAL A 175 39.73 39.28 5.95
CA VAL A 175 38.98 39.47 4.71
C VAL A 175 37.58 38.88 4.90
N TRP A 176 36.56 39.74 4.90
CA TRP A 176 35.19 39.36 5.23
C TRP A 176 34.44 38.63 4.12
N THR A 177 34.71 38.95 2.85
CA THR A 177 33.99 38.35 1.70
C THR A 177 34.05 36.82 1.70
N PRO A 178 35.23 36.17 1.89
CA PRO A 178 35.30 34.72 1.98
C PRO A 178 34.59 34.14 3.20
N ILE A 179 34.50 34.87 4.32
CA ILE A 179 33.77 34.44 5.52
C ILE A 179 32.26 34.44 5.26
N VAL A 180 31.72 35.51 4.67
CA VAL A 180 30.30 35.59 4.29
C VAL A 180 29.96 34.48 3.29
N LEU A 181 30.81 34.26 2.28
CA LEU A 181 30.64 33.17 1.33
C LEU A 181 30.70 31.79 2.02
N THR A 182 31.60 31.59 2.98
CA THR A 182 31.64 30.36 3.78
C THR A 182 30.31 30.14 4.50
N VAL A 183 29.79 31.13 5.22
CA VAL A 183 28.50 31.02 5.94
C VAL A 183 27.36 30.67 4.99
N PHE A 184 27.30 31.32 3.82
CA PHE A 184 26.31 30.99 2.79
C PHE A 184 26.46 29.54 2.29
N LEU A 185 27.66 29.09 1.97
CA LEU A 185 27.92 27.73 1.52
C LEU A 185 27.64 26.68 2.60
N VAL A 186 27.89 26.99 3.88
CA VAL A 186 27.48 26.12 5.00
C VAL A 186 25.96 25.99 5.03
N ALA A 187 25.21 27.09 4.90
CA ALA A 187 23.75 27.04 4.84
C ALA A 187 23.27 26.13 3.69
N VAL A 188 23.84 26.29 2.49
CA VAL A 188 23.54 25.44 1.32
C VAL A 188 23.89 23.97 1.61
N ALA A 189 25.07 23.69 2.18
CA ALA A 189 25.47 22.33 2.55
C ALA A 189 24.48 21.70 3.53
N THR A 190 24.01 22.44 4.54
CA THR A 190 23.03 21.97 5.54
C THR A 190 21.64 21.70 4.97
N LEU A 191 21.26 22.42 3.91
CA LEU A 191 20.02 22.20 3.17
C LEU A 191 20.10 21.00 2.20
N CYS A 192 21.30 20.54 1.87
CA CYS A 192 21.52 19.26 1.20
C CYS A 192 21.55 18.10 2.21
N LYS A 193 22.29 18.26 3.31
CA LYS A 193 22.35 17.31 4.43
C LYS A 193 22.84 17.99 5.73
N GLU A 194 22.25 17.64 6.87
CA GLU A 194 22.59 18.11 8.22
C GLU A 194 24.08 18.17 8.52
N GLN A 195 24.82 17.12 8.14
CA GLN A 195 26.23 16.98 8.45
C GLN A 195 27.08 18.12 7.88
N GLY A 196 26.56 18.85 6.87
CA GLY A 196 27.20 20.01 6.27
C GLY A 196 27.62 21.07 7.29
N ILE A 197 26.90 21.19 8.42
CA ILE A 197 27.19 22.17 9.48
C ILE A 197 28.55 21.94 10.15
N THR A 198 29.04 20.70 10.14
CA THR A 198 30.27 20.31 10.84
C THR A 198 31.54 20.94 10.23
N VAL A 199 31.46 21.47 9.00
CA VAL A 199 32.56 22.23 8.39
C VAL A 199 32.94 23.46 9.19
N VAL A 200 32.02 24.05 9.95
CA VAL A 200 32.32 25.20 10.80
C VAL A 200 33.35 24.83 11.87
N GLY A 201 33.22 23.66 12.49
CA GLY A 201 34.21 23.14 13.44
C GLY A 201 35.58 22.95 12.78
N ILE A 202 35.61 22.47 11.53
CA ILE A 202 36.86 22.32 10.77
C ILE A 202 37.49 23.68 10.46
N CYS A 203 36.69 24.69 10.11
CA CYS A 203 37.16 26.06 9.91
C CYS A 203 37.75 26.65 11.21
N CYS A 204 37.10 26.39 12.36
CA CYS A 204 37.60 26.84 13.67
C CYS A 204 38.95 26.21 14.01
N VAL A 205 39.10 24.89 13.83
CA VAL A 205 40.39 24.21 14.08
C VAL A 205 41.46 24.69 13.11
N TYR A 206 41.12 24.83 11.83
CA TYR A 206 42.03 25.36 10.81
C TYR A 206 42.51 26.78 11.17
N GLU A 207 41.61 27.68 11.58
CA GLU A 207 41.97 29.05 11.96
C GLU A 207 43.01 29.03 13.08
N VAL A 208 42.70 28.36 14.20
CA VAL A 208 43.54 28.40 15.40
C VAL A 208 44.90 27.73 15.17
N PHE A 209 44.90 26.51 14.66
CA PHE A 209 46.10 25.67 14.66
C PHE A 209 46.90 25.72 13.34
N VAL A 210 46.25 26.03 12.22
CA VAL A 210 46.92 26.05 10.90
C VAL A 210 47.20 27.47 10.45
N ALA A 211 46.17 28.31 10.34
CA ALA A 211 46.28 29.66 9.78
C ALA A 211 47.04 30.62 10.72
N GLN A 212 46.80 30.51 12.02
CA GLN A 212 47.51 31.29 13.05
C GLN A 212 48.70 30.52 13.65
N GLY A 213 48.69 29.19 13.53
CA GLY A 213 49.82 28.35 13.95
C GLY A 213 49.94 28.19 15.47
N TYR A 214 48.87 28.43 16.24
CA TYR A 214 48.89 28.22 17.68
C TYR A 214 49.00 26.73 18.00
N THR A 215 49.77 26.40 19.04
CA THR A 215 49.76 25.08 19.67
C THR A 215 49.00 25.14 20.99
N LEU A 216 48.51 24.00 21.48
CA LEU A 216 47.77 23.97 22.74
C LEU A 216 48.60 24.51 23.94
N PRO A 217 49.89 24.16 24.11
CA PRO A 217 50.71 24.77 25.16
C PRO A 217 50.81 26.30 25.04
N MET A 218 50.94 26.83 23.82
CA MET A 218 51.01 28.26 23.58
C MET A 218 49.72 28.98 23.99
N LEU A 219 48.56 28.42 23.63
CA LEU A 219 47.26 28.95 24.05
C LEU A 219 47.11 28.94 25.58
N CYS A 220 47.51 27.85 26.25
CA CYS A 220 47.48 27.77 27.71
C CYS A 220 48.41 28.80 28.38
N THR A 221 49.61 29.03 27.83
CA THR A 221 50.53 30.04 28.34
C THR A 221 49.95 31.45 28.20
N VAL A 222 49.38 31.79 27.04
CA VAL A 222 48.76 33.11 26.82
C VAL A 222 47.54 33.30 27.70
N ALA A 223 46.65 32.31 27.82
CA ALA A 223 45.50 32.35 28.71
C ALA A 223 45.93 32.53 30.18
N GLY A 224 46.96 31.82 30.62
CA GLY A 224 47.50 31.95 31.98
C GLY A 224 48.14 33.32 32.24
N GLN A 225 48.81 33.92 31.25
CA GLN A 225 49.36 35.27 31.35
C GLN A 225 48.27 36.34 31.41
N PHE A 226 47.22 36.19 30.60
CA PHE A 226 46.07 37.09 30.58
C PHE A 226 45.29 37.03 31.91
N LEU A 227 44.99 35.82 32.42
CA LEU A 227 44.31 35.64 33.71
C LEU A 227 45.10 36.20 34.90
N ARG A 228 46.43 36.21 34.82
CA ARG A 228 47.31 36.82 35.83
C ARG A 228 47.44 38.34 35.68
N GLY A 229 46.77 38.96 34.72
CA GLY A 229 46.88 40.39 34.42
C GLY A 229 48.24 40.82 33.86
N LYS A 230 49.09 39.87 33.43
CA LYS A 230 50.49 40.12 33.04
C LYS A 230 50.72 40.22 31.53
N GLY A 231 49.67 40.35 30.71
CA GLY A 231 49.84 40.46 29.27
C GLY A 231 48.59 40.93 28.52
N SER A 232 48.82 41.62 27.40
CA SER A 232 47.79 41.98 26.41
C SER A 232 47.55 40.84 25.43
N ILE A 233 46.30 40.63 25.00
CA ILE A 233 45.97 39.67 23.95
C ILE A 233 46.58 40.15 22.61
N PRO A 234 47.37 39.33 21.90
CA PRO A 234 47.88 39.70 20.58
C PRO A 234 46.75 40.02 19.60
N LEU A 235 46.96 41.01 18.71
CA LEU A 235 45.95 41.40 17.71
C LEU A 235 45.49 40.22 16.83
N SER A 236 46.40 39.32 16.46
CA SER A 236 46.06 38.10 15.71
C SER A 236 45.12 37.17 16.49
N MET A 237 45.28 37.07 17.80
CA MET A 237 44.39 36.28 18.66
C MET A 237 43.03 36.95 18.80
N LEU A 238 42.96 38.29 18.87
CA LEU A 238 41.70 39.02 18.87
C LEU A 238 40.96 38.84 17.54
N GLN A 239 41.65 38.95 16.41
CA GLN A 239 41.06 38.69 15.08
C GLN A 239 40.56 37.25 14.95
N THR A 240 41.31 36.29 15.47
CA THR A 240 40.90 34.88 15.54
C THR A 240 39.61 34.74 16.34
N LEU A 241 39.55 35.34 17.53
CA LEU A 241 38.37 35.31 18.39
C LEU A 241 37.15 35.91 17.68
N VAL A 242 37.30 37.03 17.00
CA VAL A 242 36.23 37.65 16.20
C VAL A 242 35.71 36.70 15.12
N LYS A 243 36.60 36.07 14.34
CA LYS A 243 36.19 35.08 13.32
C LYS A 243 35.46 33.89 13.95
N LEU A 244 35.96 33.35 15.06
CA LEU A 244 35.32 32.25 15.78
C LEU A 244 33.93 32.64 16.29
N ILE A 245 33.77 33.84 16.85
CA ILE A 245 32.46 34.34 17.29
C ILE A 245 31.48 34.41 16.11
N VAL A 246 31.90 34.94 14.97
CA VAL A 246 31.05 35.03 13.77
C VAL A 246 30.64 33.64 13.28
N LEU A 247 31.58 32.70 13.23
CA LEU A 247 31.30 31.30 12.88
C LEU A 247 30.33 30.64 13.87
N MET A 248 30.53 30.86 15.18
CA MET A 248 29.67 30.30 16.23
C MET A 248 28.26 30.90 16.17
N LEU A 249 28.11 32.22 16.00
CA LEU A 249 26.81 32.87 15.87
C LEU A 249 26.08 32.43 14.60
N SER A 250 26.78 32.29 13.48
CA SER A 250 26.19 31.78 12.24
C SER A 250 25.73 30.32 12.36
N THR A 251 26.50 29.48 13.07
CA THR A 251 26.12 28.10 13.38
C THR A 251 24.88 28.06 14.26
N LEU A 252 24.85 28.85 15.34
CA LEU A 252 23.72 28.94 16.25
C LEU A 252 22.44 29.35 15.49
N LEU A 253 22.54 30.34 14.60
CA LEU A 253 21.43 30.76 13.75
C LEU A 253 20.92 29.61 12.86
N LEU A 254 21.81 28.90 12.17
CA LEU A 254 21.43 27.74 11.33
C LEU A 254 20.79 26.62 12.14
N VAL A 255 21.29 26.35 13.35
CA VAL A 255 20.70 25.36 14.27
C VAL A 255 19.31 25.81 14.72
N VAL A 256 19.12 27.08 15.09
CA VAL A 256 17.81 27.62 15.50
C VAL A 256 16.80 27.49 14.37
N VAL A 257 17.15 27.91 13.15
CA VAL A 257 16.29 27.75 11.97
C VAL A 257 15.94 26.28 11.74
N ARG A 258 16.93 25.38 11.86
CA ARG A 258 16.71 23.94 11.67
C ARG A 258 15.78 23.34 12.72
N VAL A 259 15.95 23.70 13.99
CA VAL A 259 15.11 23.23 15.09
C VAL A 259 13.67 23.71 14.91
N GLN A 260 13.47 24.95 14.45
CA GLN A 260 12.15 25.50 14.13
C GLN A 260 11.47 24.73 13.00
N VAL A 261 12.21 24.40 11.92
CA VAL A 261 11.67 23.60 10.80
C VAL A 261 11.24 22.20 11.25
N ILE A 262 12.03 21.56 12.12
CA ILE A 262 11.74 20.20 12.65
C ILE A 262 10.67 20.21 13.75
N GLN A 263 10.16 21.39 14.15
CA GLN A 263 9.18 21.55 15.23
C GLN A 263 9.65 21.00 16.59
N SER A 264 10.97 20.98 16.82
CA SER A 264 11.60 20.48 18.06
C SER A 264 11.22 19.05 18.47
N GLN A 265 10.76 18.21 17.53
CA GLN A 265 10.45 16.81 17.79
C GLN A 265 11.59 15.90 17.33
N LEU A 266 11.96 14.94 18.18
CA LEU A 266 12.90 13.89 17.81
C LEU A 266 12.15 12.71 17.18
N PRO A 267 12.74 12.03 16.18
CA PRO A 267 12.19 10.80 15.65
C PRO A 267 12.11 9.72 16.75
N VAL A 268 11.05 8.91 16.72
CA VAL A 268 10.86 7.78 17.63
C VAL A 268 11.42 6.53 16.97
N PHE A 269 12.48 5.96 17.55
CA PHE A 269 13.09 4.71 17.08
C PHE A 269 12.59 3.52 17.89
N THR A 270 12.53 2.35 17.26
CA THR A 270 12.22 1.09 17.91
C THR A 270 13.49 0.46 18.51
N ARG A 271 13.32 -0.52 19.41
CA ARG A 271 14.45 -1.32 19.93
C ARG A 271 15.20 -2.07 18.83
N PHE A 272 14.56 -2.33 17.69
CA PHE A 272 15.13 -3.07 16.59
C PHE A 272 16.02 -2.19 15.70
N ASP A 273 15.80 -0.88 15.67
CA ASP A 273 16.61 0.04 14.86
C ASP A 273 18.02 0.21 15.45
N ASN A 274 18.10 0.38 16.76
CA ASN A 274 19.35 0.50 17.52
C ASN A 274 19.18 -0.12 18.93
N PRO A 275 19.47 -1.42 19.11
CA PRO A 275 19.29 -2.09 20.40
C PRO A 275 20.09 -1.46 21.55
N ALA A 276 21.27 -0.90 21.26
CA ALA A 276 22.11 -0.27 22.26
C ALA A 276 21.47 1.01 22.83
N ALA A 277 20.70 1.75 22.03
CA ALA A 277 20.02 2.97 22.47
C ALA A 277 19.03 2.75 23.63
N VAL A 278 18.37 1.60 23.66
CA VAL A 278 17.38 1.23 24.69
C VAL A 278 17.96 0.34 25.79
N SER A 279 19.22 -0.07 25.66
CA SER A 279 19.89 -0.93 26.64
C SER A 279 20.26 -0.18 27.92
N PRO A 280 20.31 -0.87 29.08
CA PRO A 280 20.76 -0.27 30.33
C PRO A 280 22.25 0.09 30.26
N THR A 281 22.66 0.97 31.17
CA THR A 281 24.08 1.23 31.44
C THR A 281 24.66 0.07 32.26
N PRO A 282 25.89 -0.41 31.97
CA PRO A 282 26.88 0.14 31.05
C PRO A 282 26.81 -0.38 29.61
N THR A 283 25.95 -1.35 29.31
CA THR A 283 25.84 -2.01 27.99
C THR A 283 25.71 -1.03 26.82
N ARG A 284 24.87 -0.01 26.99
CA ARG A 284 24.70 1.07 26.00
C ARG A 284 26.01 1.76 25.67
N GLN A 285 26.73 2.23 26.70
CA GLN A 285 27.98 2.97 26.54
C GLN A 285 29.10 2.08 25.99
N LEU A 286 29.24 0.85 26.48
CA LEU A 286 30.24 -0.10 25.99
C LEU A 286 30.03 -0.38 24.50
N THR A 287 28.78 -0.64 24.11
CA THR A 287 28.44 -0.90 22.71
C THR A 287 28.69 0.34 21.85
N PHE A 288 28.18 1.51 22.22
CA PHE A 288 28.41 2.75 21.45
C PHE A 288 29.88 3.08 21.25
N ASN A 289 30.72 2.89 22.27
CA ASN A 289 32.15 3.11 22.13
C ASN A 289 32.82 2.08 21.20
N TYR A 290 32.34 0.84 21.17
CA TYR A 290 32.82 -0.19 20.24
C TYR A 290 32.36 0.04 18.79
N LEU A 291 31.27 0.78 18.55
CA LEU A 291 30.89 1.13 17.19
C LEU A 291 31.95 2.03 16.51
N LEU A 292 32.75 2.78 17.26
CA LEU A 292 33.81 3.63 16.72
C LEU A 292 34.93 2.82 16.02
N PRO A 293 35.59 1.84 16.67
CA PRO A 293 36.55 0.97 15.98
C PRO A 293 35.92 0.14 14.88
N VAL A 294 34.63 -0.24 14.95
CA VAL A 294 33.94 -0.91 13.83
C VAL A 294 33.90 -0.01 12.59
N ASN A 295 33.50 1.26 12.75
CA ASN A 295 33.50 2.23 11.65
C ASN A 295 34.92 2.47 11.10
N ALA A 296 35.93 2.55 11.98
CA ALA A 296 37.33 2.67 11.56
C ALA A 296 37.83 1.42 10.83
N TRP A 297 37.38 0.23 11.24
CA TRP A 297 37.69 -1.03 10.57
C TRP A 297 37.09 -1.07 9.16
N LEU A 298 35.87 -0.57 8.95
CA LEU A 298 35.27 -0.47 7.61
C LEU A 298 36.06 0.45 6.67
N LEU A 299 36.74 1.47 7.19
CA LEU A 299 37.67 2.29 6.39
C LEU A 299 38.98 1.53 6.07
N LEU A 300 39.51 0.76 7.02
CA LEU A 300 40.75 0.01 6.84
C LEU A 300 40.58 -1.22 5.94
N ASN A 301 39.47 -1.92 6.08
CA ASN A 301 39.16 -3.15 5.37
C ASN A 301 37.67 -3.19 4.95
N PRO A 302 37.30 -2.51 3.84
CA PRO A 302 35.93 -2.47 3.33
C PRO A 302 35.53 -3.77 2.59
N SER A 303 35.78 -4.94 3.21
CA SER A 303 35.42 -6.25 2.64
C SER A 303 33.98 -6.65 2.98
N GLU A 304 33.56 -6.37 4.22
CA GLU A 304 32.29 -6.75 4.84
C GLU A 304 31.31 -5.57 4.86
N LEU A 305 30.95 -5.09 3.67
CA LEU A 305 30.01 -3.99 3.50
C LEU A 305 28.56 -4.50 3.50
N CYS A 306 27.68 -3.83 4.22
CA CYS A 306 26.27 -4.15 4.41
C CYS A 306 25.40 -2.87 4.34
N CYS A 307 24.30 -2.92 3.59
CA CYS A 307 23.40 -1.78 3.44
C CYS A 307 22.53 -1.51 4.69
N ASP A 308 22.40 -2.48 5.60
CA ASP A 308 21.59 -2.37 6.81
C ASP A 308 22.24 -3.09 8.01
N TRP A 309 22.56 -2.34 9.05
CA TRP A 309 23.20 -2.82 10.28
C TRP A 309 22.25 -2.84 11.49
N THR A 310 20.94 -2.75 11.29
CA THR A 310 19.93 -2.75 12.36
C THR A 310 19.85 -4.09 13.11
N MET A 311 19.00 -4.17 14.14
CA MET A 311 18.76 -5.35 14.96
C MET A 311 20.05 -5.87 15.63
N GLY A 312 20.16 -7.19 15.80
CA GLY A 312 21.29 -7.86 16.46
C GLY A 312 22.55 -8.00 15.60
N THR A 313 22.73 -7.17 14.56
CA THR A 313 23.91 -7.24 13.67
C THR A 313 25.21 -7.21 14.43
N ILE A 314 25.34 -6.23 15.34
CA ILE A 314 26.46 -6.11 16.27
C ILE A 314 25.89 -6.49 17.64
N PRO A 315 26.24 -7.68 18.17
CA PRO A 315 25.78 -8.09 19.48
C PRO A 315 26.18 -7.06 20.54
N LEU A 316 25.30 -6.82 21.51
CA LEU A 316 25.57 -5.88 22.60
C LEU A 316 26.82 -6.30 23.38
N ILE A 317 27.56 -5.32 23.89
CA ILE A 317 28.66 -5.55 24.83
C ILE A 317 28.10 -5.37 26.24
N GLU A 318 27.86 -6.50 26.92
CA GLU A 318 27.22 -6.51 28.24
C GLU A 318 28.22 -6.52 29.41
N SER A 319 29.50 -6.81 29.12
CA SER A 319 30.55 -6.91 30.13
C SER A 319 31.78 -6.11 29.75
N PHE A 320 32.43 -5.51 30.75
CA PHE A 320 33.75 -4.89 30.58
C PHE A 320 34.82 -5.90 30.16
N LEU A 321 34.64 -7.19 30.48
CA LEU A 321 35.57 -8.27 30.13
C LEU A 321 35.40 -8.80 28.70
N ASP A 322 34.45 -8.26 27.95
CA ASP A 322 34.31 -8.60 26.53
C ASP A 322 35.58 -8.21 25.76
N VAL A 323 36.16 -9.16 25.02
CA VAL A 323 37.41 -8.98 24.26
C VAL A 323 37.29 -7.84 23.24
N ARG A 324 36.08 -7.53 22.76
CA ARG A 324 35.82 -6.41 21.85
C ARG A 324 36.19 -5.06 22.46
N ASN A 325 36.17 -4.91 23.79
CA ASN A 325 36.64 -3.70 24.46
C ASN A 325 38.14 -3.44 24.26
N LEU A 326 38.94 -4.46 23.93
CA LEU A 326 40.36 -4.25 23.56
C LEU A 326 40.48 -3.42 22.27
N ALA A 327 39.60 -3.64 21.29
CA ALA A 327 39.56 -2.84 20.07
C ALA A 327 39.17 -1.38 20.38
N THR A 328 38.19 -1.18 21.25
CA THR A 328 37.79 0.15 21.76
C THR A 328 38.96 0.85 22.45
N PHE A 329 39.65 0.16 23.36
CA PHE A 329 40.80 0.71 24.07
C PHE A 329 41.95 1.05 23.11
N ALA A 330 42.30 0.14 22.20
CA ALA A 330 43.35 0.36 21.20
C ALA A 330 43.02 1.56 20.30
N PHE A 331 41.76 1.69 19.88
CA PHE A 331 41.27 2.81 19.08
C PHE A 331 41.45 4.15 19.80
N PHE A 332 41.02 4.26 21.05
CA PHE A 332 41.19 5.48 21.83
C PHE A 332 42.65 5.79 22.15
N CYS A 333 43.49 4.79 22.43
CA CYS A 333 44.92 4.99 22.62
C CYS A 333 45.60 5.52 21.36
N PHE A 334 45.28 4.94 20.20
CA PHE A 334 45.81 5.39 18.90
C PHE A 334 45.35 6.81 18.57
N LEU A 335 44.06 7.09 18.69
CA LEU A 335 43.49 8.42 18.44
C LEU A 335 44.03 9.47 19.42
N GLY A 336 44.15 9.12 20.69
CA GLY A 336 44.71 9.96 21.74
C GLY A 336 46.18 10.28 21.49
N ALA A 337 46.99 9.30 21.09
CA ALA A 337 48.39 9.53 20.74
C ALA A 337 48.55 10.51 19.55
N LEU A 338 47.76 10.33 18.49
CA LEU A 338 47.75 11.26 17.35
C LEU A 338 47.22 12.65 17.73
N GLY A 339 46.19 12.72 18.59
CA GLY A 339 45.65 13.97 19.13
C GLY A 339 46.68 14.76 19.94
N ILE A 340 47.36 14.09 20.88
CA ILE A 340 48.42 14.70 21.68
C ILE A 340 49.57 15.17 20.80
N PHE A 341 50.01 14.33 19.85
CA PHE A 341 51.06 14.70 18.91
C PHE A 341 50.68 15.96 18.11
N SER A 342 49.47 15.97 17.56
CA SER A 342 49.01 17.02 16.65
C SER A 342 48.74 18.36 17.36
N LEU A 343 48.31 18.35 18.62
CA LEU A 343 48.02 19.56 19.40
C LEU A 343 49.25 20.14 20.12
N ARG A 344 50.23 19.31 20.47
CA ARG A 344 51.39 19.71 21.28
C ARG A 344 52.58 20.18 20.44
N TYR A 345 52.86 19.52 19.32
CA TYR A 345 54.07 19.79 18.54
C TYR A 345 53.78 20.77 17.39
N PRO A 346 54.63 21.78 17.17
CA PRO A 346 54.56 22.61 15.98
C PRO A 346 55.07 21.84 14.74
N GLY A 347 54.65 22.28 13.56
CA GLY A 347 55.16 21.81 12.28
C GLY A 347 54.08 21.37 11.29
N ASP A 348 54.48 21.14 10.04
CA ASP A 348 53.54 20.77 8.99
C ASP A 348 52.91 19.39 9.24
N SER A 349 53.71 18.43 9.73
CA SER A 349 53.23 17.07 10.01
C SER A 349 52.16 17.04 11.12
N SER A 350 52.30 17.84 12.17
CA SER A 350 51.30 17.88 13.24
C SER A 350 50.01 18.55 12.76
N LYS A 351 50.12 19.62 11.96
CA LYS A 351 48.98 20.27 11.28
C LYS A 351 48.24 19.31 10.34
N THR A 352 48.95 18.55 9.53
CA THR A 352 48.34 17.55 8.61
C THR A 352 47.59 16.48 9.40
N VAL A 353 48.20 15.92 10.46
CA VAL A 353 47.54 14.94 11.33
C VAL A 353 46.32 15.56 12.02
N LEU A 354 46.43 16.79 12.55
CA LEU A 354 45.31 17.48 13.19
C LEU A 354 44.12 17.61 12.25
N MET A 355 44.36 18.09 11.03
CA MET A 355 43.31 18.32 10.03
C MET A 355 42.71 17.00 9.54
N ALA A 356 43.52 15.95 9.40
CA ALA A 356 43.03 14.60 9.11
C ALA A 356 42.09 14.10 10.22
N LEU A 357 42.51 14.21 11.48
CA LEU A 357 41.67 13.83 12.63
C LEU A 357 40.38 14.65 12.71
N CYS A 358 40.44 15.94 12.38
CA CYS A 358 39.25 16.80 12.38
C CYS A 358 38.25 16.43 11.29
N LEU A 359 38.74 16.11 10.09
CA LEU A 359 37.91 15.62 8.99
C LEU A 359 37.32 14.23 9.29
N MET A 360 38.01 13.40 10.06
CA MET A 360 37.48 12.11 10.52
C MET A 360 36.42 12.28 11.61
N ALA A 361 36.71 13.07 12.64
CA ALA A 361 35.90 13.11 13.86
C ALA A 361 34.69 14.05 13.72
N LEU A 362 34.88 15.31 13.29
CA LEU A 362 33.82 16.32 13.37
C LEU A 362 32.61 15.99 12.48
N PRO A 363 32.77 15.55 11.21
CA PRO A 363 31.64 15.12 10.38
C PRO A 363 30.94 13.85 10.89
N PHE A 364 31.63 13.03 11.67
CA PHE A 364 31.07 11.79 12.23
C PHE A 364 30.31 12.02 13.55
N ILE A 365 30.58 13.10 14.29
CA ILE A 365 29.94 13.39 15.59
C ILE A 365 28.40 13.28 15.56
N PRO A 366 27.67 13.85 14.58
CA PRO A 366 26.21 13.73 14.56
C PRO A 366 25.70 12.29 14.42
N ALA A 367 26.53 11.38 13.89
CA ALA A 367 26.23 9.96 13.69
C ALA A 367 26.83 9.04 14.76
N SER A 368 27.59 9.59 15.73
CA SER A 368 28.44 8.79 16.62
C SER A 368 27.73 8.16 17.82
N ASN A 369 26.43 8.43 18.01
CA ASN A 369 25.66 8.11 19.22
C ASN A 369 26.18 8.78 20.52
N LEU A 370 27.14 9.71 20.45
CA LEU A 370 27.78 10.31 21.63
C LEU A 370 26.86 11.27 22.39
N PHE A 371 26.18 12.16 21.68
CA PHE A 371 25.32 13.20 22.30
C PHE A 371 23.84 12.79 22.34
N PHE A 372 23.38 12.06 21.33
CA PHE A 372 22.02 11.55 21.21
C PHE A 372 22.05 10.22 20.44
N PRO A 373 21.20 9.25 20.79
CA PRO A 373 21.07 8.02 20.01
C PRO A 373 20.56 8.32 18.59
N VAL A 374 21.11 7.62 17.60
CA VAL A 374 20.65 7.68 16.20
C VAL A 374 19.91 6.39 15.83
N GLY A 375 19.07 6.46 14.80
CA GLY A 375 18.20 5.36 14.37
C GLY A 375 18.89 4.22 13.62
N PHE A 376 20.22 4.19 13.56
CA PHE A 376 20.99 3.12 12.93
C PHE A 376 22.17 2.74 13.82
N VAL A 377 22.66 1.51 13.69
CA VAL A 377 23.85 1.04 14.40
C VAL A 377 25.11 1.49 13.66
N VAL A 378 25.20 1.19 12.36
CA VAL A 378 26.27 1.62 11.45
C VAL A 378 25.62 1.98 10.10
N ALA A 379 26.16 2.97 9.40
CA ALA A 379 25.75 3.34 8.06
C ALA A 379 26.99 3.75 7.24
N GLU A 380 27.25 3.14 6.09
CA GLU A 380 28.50 3.32 5.36
C GLU A 380 28.57 4.73 4.77
N ARG A 381 27.43 5.24 4.28
CA ARG A 381 27.29 6.61 3.77
C ARG A 381 27.70 7.70 4.76
N VAL A 382 27.64 7.46 6.08
CA VAL A 382 28.10 8.48 7.07
C VAL A 382 29.63 8.59 7.12
N LEU A 383 30.35 7.60 6.60
CA LEU A 383 31.80 7.60 6.49
C LEU A 383 32.31 8.29 5.22
N TYR A 384 31.43 8.81 4.36
CA TYR A 384 31.83 9.49 3.13
C TYR A 384 32.73 10.71 3.36
N VAL A 385 32.37 11.64 4.26
CA VAL A 385 33.25 12.77 4.61
C VAL A 385 34.37 12.34 5.57
N PRO A 386 34.12 11.52 6.61
CA PRO A 386 35.19 11.01 7.48
C PRO A 386 36.34 10.28 6.74
N SER A 387 36.05 9.60 5.63
CA SER A 387 37.09 8.96 4.82
C SER A 387 38.10 9.96 4.25
N MET A 388 37.72 11.23 4.05
CA MET A 388 38.64 12.28 3.56
C MET A 388 39.82 12.46 4.53
N GLY A 389 39.53 12.54 5.83
CA GLY A 389 40.57 12.62 6.84
C GLY A 389 41.39 11.33 6.93
N PHE A 390 40.75 10.17 6.80
CA PHE A 390 41.43 8.88 6.74
C PHE A 390 42.39 8.79 5.54
N CYS A 391 41.96 9.15 4.33
CA CYS A 391 42.80 9.16 3.13
C CYS A 391 43.98 10.13 3.24
N ILE A 392 43.80 11.31 3.86
CA ILE A 392 44.90 12.24 4.17
C ILE A 392 45.90 11.57 5.13
N LEU A 393 45.43 10.91 6.19
CA LEU A 393 46.29 10.26 7.18
C LEU A 393 47.10 9.10 6.55
N VAL A 394 46.45 8.27 5.72
CA VAL A 394 47.11 7.17 5.00
C VAL A 394 48.15 7.71 4.01
N ALA A 395 47.81 8.73 3.23
CA ALA A 395 48.74 9.34 2.28
C ALA A 395 49.94 10.00 3.00
N HIS A 396 49.72 10.64 4.14
CA HIS A 396 50.78 11.20 4.98
C HIS A 396 51.69 10.11 5.55
N GLY A 397 51.13 9.02 6.06
CA GLY A 397 51.89 7.85 6.52
C GLY A 397 52.73 7.23 5.40
N TRP A 398 52.12 7.04 4.23
CA TRP A 398 52.81 6.58 3.02
C TRP A 398 53.96 7.51 2.61
N GLN A 399 53.77 8.83 2.66
CA GLN A 399 54.83 9.80 2.36
C GLN A 399 56.04 9.61 3.28
N LYS A 400 55.81 9.40 4.58
CA LYS A 400 56.88 9.16 5.57
C LYS A 400 57.60 7.84 5.32
N ILE A 401 56.89 6.78 4.94
CA ILE A 401 57.47 5.47 4.65
C ILE A 401 58.25 5.50 3.33
N SER A 402 57.68 6.09 2.29
CA SER A 402 58.27 6.14 0.93
C SER A 402 59.55 6.98 0.85
N ASN A 403 59.74 7.92 1.79
CA ASN A 403 60.99 8.66 1.94
C ASN A 403 62.14 7.80 2.52
N LYS A 404 61.85 6.65 3.14
CA LYS A 404 62.89 5.71 3.60
C LYS A 404 63.33 4.83 2.44
N SER A 405 64.60 4.91 2.06
CA SER A 405 65.17 4.21 0.88
C SER A 405 64.86 2.72 0.84
N VAL A 406 65.01 2.03 1.98
CA VAL A 406 64.76 0.58 2.14
C VAL A 406 63.29 0.21 1.90
N LEU A 407 62.35 1.06 2.35
CA LEU A 407 60.92 0.78 2.28
C LEU A 407 60.23 1.42 1.07
N LYS A 408 60.95 2.24 0.29
CA LYS A 408 60.37 2.99 -0.84
C LYS A 408 59.69 2.07 -1.84
N LYS A 409 60.40 1.07 -2.37
CA LYS A 409 59.83 0.13 -3.36
C LYS A 409 58.63 -0.62 -2.79
N LEU A 410 58.79 -1.17 -1.58
CA LEU A 410 57.72 -1.90 -0.89
C LEU A 410 56.47 -1.03 -0.68
N SER A 411 56.65 0.21 -0.23
CA SER A 411 55.53 1.15 0.00
C SER A 411 54.74 1.48 -1.27
N TRP A 412 55.41 1.56 -2.42
CA TRP A 412 54.75 1.76 -3.71
C TRP A 412 53.98 0.52 -4.16
N VAL A 413 54.56 -0.68 -3.97
CA VAL A 413 53.88 -1.94 -4.27
C VAL A 413 52.63 -2.08 -3.40
N CYS A 414 52.74 -1.90 -2.08
CA CYS A 414 51.60 -1.96 -1.16
C CYS A 414 50.53 -0.94 -1.49
N LEU A 415 50.90 0.32 -1.76
CA LEU A 415 49.92 1.35 -2.13
C LEU A 415 49.20 1.01 -3.45
N SER A 416 49.93 0.53 -4.45
CA SER A 416 49.33 0.13 -5.73
C SER A 416 48.35 -1.03 -5.56
N MET A 417 48.69 -2.01 -4.71
CA MET A 417 47.78 -3.10 -4.36
C MET A 417 46.52 -2.58 -3.65
N VAL A 418 46.65 -1.65 -2.70
CA VAL A 418 45.49 -1.06 -2.00
C VAL A 418 44.58 -0.32 -2.98
N ILE A 419 45.13 0.58 -3.80
CA ILE A 419 44.35 1.33 -4.80
C ILE A 419 43.66 0.38 -5.78
N LEU A 420 44.37 -0.63 -6.30
CA LEU A 420 43.82 -1.60 -7.24
C LEU A 420 42.70 -2.45 -6.61
N THR A 421 42.93 -2.99 -5.42
CA THR A 421 41.92 -3.81 -4.72
C THR A 421 40.70 -3.00 -4.35
N HIS A 422 40.86 -1.75 -3.91
CA HIS A 422 39.75 -0.83 -3.67
C HIS A 422 38.99 -0.50 -4.96
N ALA A 423 39.68 -0.17 -6.05
CA ALA A 423 39.04 0.09 -7.34
C ALA A 423 38.23 -1.12 -7.84
N LEU A 424 38.80 -2.33 -7.78
CA LEU A 424 38.12 -3.57 -8.18
C LEU A 424 36.95 -3.91 -7.25
N LYS A 425 37.10 -3.72 -5.93
CA LYS A 425 36.03 -3.95 -4.96
C LYS A 425 34.89 -2.96 -5.15
N THR A 426 35.17 -1.69 -5.41
CA THR A 426 34.17 -0.66 -5.76
C THR A 426 33.42 -1.05 -7.01
N LEU A 427 34.14 -1.40 -8.08
CA LEU A 427 33.53 -1.85 -9.34
C LEU A 427 32.63 -3.07 -9.10
N HIS A 428 33.09 -4.07 -8.35
CA HIS A 428 32.27 -5.26 -8.05
C HIS A 428 31.05 -4.92 -7.18
N ARG A 429 31.22 -4.10 -6.14
CA ARG A 429 30.17 -3.72 -5.18
C ARG A 429 29.05 -2.91 -5.80
N ASN A 430 29.28 -2.19 -6.90
CA ASN A 430 28.20 -1.51 -7.61
C ASN A 430 27.11 -2.49 -8.10
N TRP A 431 27.48 -3.71 -8.50
CA TRP A 431 26.50 -4.72 -8.91
C TRP A 431 25.60 -5.20 -7.77
N ASP A 432 26.01 -5.03 -6.51
CA ASP A 432 25.11 -5.33 -5.40
C ASP A 432 23.86 -4.42 -5.46
N TRP A 433 24.00 -3.18 -5.95
CA TRP A 433 22.91 -2.20 -6.08
C TRP A 433 22.05 -2.35 -7.35
N GLU A 434 22.25 -3.42 -8.13
CA GLU A 434 21.47 -3.65 -9.37
C GLU A 434 19.97 -3.78 -9.12
N SER A 435 19.59 -4.57 -8.11
CA SER A 435 18.21 -4.87 -7.73
C SER A 435 18.07 -5.01 -6.21
N GLU A 436 16.84 -4.93 -5.69
CA GLU A 436 16.60 -5.19 -4.26
C GLU A 436 17.09 -6.58 -3.85
N TYR A 437 16.87 -7.59 -4.70
CA TYR A 437 17.33 -8.96 -4.44
C TYR A 437 18.86 -9.04 -4.28
N THR A 438 19.62 -8.49 -5.24
CA THR A 438 21.10 -8.53 -5.20
C THR A 438 21.63 -7.74 -4.00
N LEU A 439 21.03 -6.60 -3.67
CA LEU A 439 21.46 -5.74 -2.58
C LEU A 439 21.29 -6.44 -1.24
N PHE A 440 20.09 -6.96 -0.95
CA PHE A 440 19.82 -7.64 0.31
C PHE A 440 20.54 -8.99 0.41
N MET A 441 20.71 -9.72 -0.71
CA MET A 441 21.53 -10.93 -0.72
C MET A 441 23.01 -10.64 -0.41
N SER A 442 23.56 -9.53 -0.92
CA SER A 442 24.93 -9.12 -0.60
C SER A 442 25.09 -8.79 0.89
N ALA A 443 24.12 -8.09 1.47
CA ALA A 443 24.08 -7.73 2.88
C ALA A 443 23.95 -8.98 3.78
N LEU A 444 23.12 -9.92 3.37
CA LEU A 444 22.89 -11.16 4.12
C LEU A 444 24.12 -12.09 4.14
N LYS A 445 25.01 -12.00 3.15
CA LYS A 445 26.31 -12.72 3.19
C LYS A 445 27.19 -12.24 4.33
N VAL A 446 27.10 -10.95 4.68
CA VAL A 446 27.86 -10.32 5.76
C VAL A 446 27.16 -10.53 7.10
N ASN A 447 25.84 -10.39 7.12
CA ASN A 447 25.09 -10.29 8.36
C ASN A 447 23.85 -11.19 8.36
N LYS A 448 24.01 -12.36 8.99
CA LYS A 448 22.93 -13.36 9.11
C LYS A 448 22.05 -13.17 10.34
N ASN A 449 22.46 -12.31 11.27
CA ASN A 449 21.75 -12.03 12.53
C ASN A 449 20.73 -10.88 12.40
N ASN A 450 20.52 -10.37 11.19
CA ASN A 450 19.55 -9.31 10.91
C ASN A 450 18.32 -9.90 10.21
N ALA A 451 17.24 -10.11 10.98
CA ALA A 451 15.98 -10.63 10.47
C ALA A 451 15.33 -9.71 9.41
N LYS A 452 15.59 -8.40 9.47
CA LYS A 452 15.12 -7.44 8.45
C LYS A 452 15.71 -7.75 7.07
N LEU A 453 16.99 -8.14 6.98
CA LEU A 453 17.60 -8.55 5.71
C LEU A 453 16.95 -9.82 5.16
N TRP A 454 16.69 -10.82 6.01
CA TRP A 454 15.96 -12.03 5.60
C TRP A 454 14.56 -11.70 5.08
N ASN A 455 13.82 -10.84 5.78
CA ASN A 455 12.51 -10.35 5.35
C ASN A 455 12.59 -9.61 4.01
N ASN A 456 13.58 -8.72 3.84
CA ASN A 456 13.72 -7.94 2.61
C ASN A 456 14.06 -8.81 1.40
N VAL A 457 14.91 -9.85 1.55
CA VAL A 457 15.12 -10.85 0.49
C VAL A 457 13.81 -11.60 0.19
N GLY A 458 13.05 -11.97 1.23
CA GLY A 458 11.73 -12.59 1.08
C GLY A 458 10.75 -11.71 0.29
N HIS A 459 10.69 -10.42 0.58
CA HIS A 459 9.85 -9.46 -0.14
C HIS A 459 10.27 -9.31 -1.60
N ALA A 460 11.57 -9.22 -1.89
CA ALA A 460 12.06 -9.19 -3.27
C ALA A 460 11.63 -10.44 -4.05
N LEU A 461 11.68 -11.62 -3.41
CA LEU A 461 11.20 -12.88 -4.00
C LEU A 461 9.68 -12.96 -4.14
N GLU A 462 8.90 -12.40 -3.20
CA GLU A 462 7.43 -12.29 -3.32
C GLU A 462 7.04 -11.38 -4.49
N ASN A 463 7.77 -10.28 -4.72
CA ASN A 463 7.55 -9.39 -5.86
C ASN A 463 7.77 -10.12 -7.20
N GLU A 464 8.69 -11.09 -7.24
CA GLU A 464 8.90 -12.03 -8.35
C GLU A 464 7.89 -13.20 -8.39
N LYS A 465 6.90 -13.22 -7.49
CA LYS A 465 5.92 -14.30 -7.29
C LYS A 465 6.54 -15.66 -6.91
N ASN A 466 7.77 -15.67 -6.41
CA ASN A 466 8.48 -16.87 -5.98
C ASN A 466 8.21 -17.17 -4.49
N PHE A 467 6.95 -17.50 -4.19
CA PHE A 467 6.47 -17.66 -2.81
C PHE A 467 7.14 -18.80 -2.03
N GLU A 468 7.45 -19.93 -2.67
CA GLU A 468 8.12 -21.07 -1.99
C GLU A 468 9.54 -20.70 -1.53
N LYS A 469 10.30 -19.98 -2.36
CA LYS A 469 11.63 -19.51 -1.98
C LYS A 469 11.51 -18.40 -0.93
N ALA A 470 10.61 -17.44 -1.12
CA ALA A 470 10.35 -16.36 -0.16
C ALA A 470 10.02 -16.90 1.24
N LEU A 471 9.18 -17.94 1.33
CA LEU A 471 8.81 -18.59 2.58
C LEU A 471 10.02 -19.07 3.37
N LYS A 472 11.03 -19.65 2.71
CA LYS A 472 12.26 -20.10 3.39
C LYS A 472 13.02 -18.95 4.04
N TYR A 473 13.08 -17.80 3.36
CA TYR A 473 13.73 -16.60 3.90
C TYR A 473 12.91 -16.00 5.05
N PHE A 474 11.59 -15.93 4.95
CA PHE A 474 10.74 -15.45 6.04
C PHE A 474 10.78 -16.35 7.26
N LEU A 475 10.78 -17.68 7.09
CA LEU A 475 10.96 -18.62 8.20
C LEU A 475 12.32 -18.41 8.87
N GLN A 476 13.39 -18.21 8.10
CA GLN A 476 14.69 -17.90 8.67
C GLN A 476 14.69 -16.55 9.40
N ALA A 477 13.95 -15.54 8.91
CA ALA A 477 13.76 -14.27 9.63
C ALA A 477 13.13 -14.50 11.01
N THR A 478 12.09 -15.34 11.09
CA THR A 478 11.45 -15.70 12.38
C THR A 478 12.37 -16.49 13.30
N HIS A 479 13.28 -17.31 12.75
CA HIS A 479 14.26 -18.03 13.55
C HIS A 479 15.33 -17.10 14.13
N VAL A 480 15.79 -16.14 13.32
CA VAL A 480 16.79 -15.15 13.73
C VAL A 480 16.23 -14.17 14.76
N GLN A 481 14.99 -13.72 14.59
CA GLN A 481 14.31 -12.83 15.53
C GLN A 481 12.90 -13.33 15.85
N PRO A 482 12.73 -14.22 16.85
CA PRO A 482 11.45 -14.84 17.18
C PRO A 482 10.34 -13.88 17.62
N ASP A 483 10.70 -12.70 18.13
CA ASP A 483 9.76 -11.68 18.60
C ASP A 483 9.47 -10.58 17.56
N ASP A 484 9.88 -10.77 16.30
CA ASP A 484 9.51 -9.90 15.18
C ASP A 484 8.12 -10.26 14.64
N ILE A 485 7.12 -9.44 14.98
CA ILE A 485 5.73 -9.57 14.51
C ILE A 485 5.66 -9.51 12.98
N GLY A 486 6.48 -8.66 12.35
CA GLY A 486 6.51 -8.47 10.89
C GLY A 486 6.95 -9.74 10.17
N ALA A 487 7.97 -10.43 10.68
CA ALA A 487 8.45 -11.70 10.14
C ALA A 487 7.34 -12.78 10.14
N HIS A 488 6.66 -12.98 11.27
CA HIS A 488 5.56 -13.96 11.36
C HIS A 488 4.37 -13.59 10.48
N MET A 489 4.06 -12.30 10.35
CA MET A 489 3.03 -11.81 9.44
C MET A 489 3.38 -12.10 7.98
N ASN A 490 4.64 -11.93 7.58
CA ASN A 490 5.12 -12.26 6.23
C ASN A 490 5.03 -13.77 5.95
N VAL A 491 5.41 -14.62 6.92
CA VAL A 491 5.24 -16.08 6.82
C VAL A 491 3.76 -16.44 6.60
N GLY A 492 2.85 -15.90 7.41
CA GLY A 492 1.41 -16.16 7.29
C GLY A 492 0.84 -15.70 5.93
N ARG A 493 1.26 -14.54 5.43
CA ARG A 493 0.87 -14.06 4.09
C ARG A 493 1.38 -14.98 2.99
N THR A 494 2.63 -15.43 3.09
CA THR A 494 3.24 -16.30 2.09
C THR A 494 2.55 -17.68 2.08
N TYR A 495 2.27 -18.27 3.24
CA TYR A 495 1.50 -19.51 3.34
C TYR A 495 0.11 -19.38 2.71
N LYS A 496 -0.57 -18.24 2.93
CA LYS A 496 -1.86 -17.96 2.29
C LYS A 496 -1.73 -17.93 0.76
N ASN A 497 -0.72 -17.27 0.21
CA ASN A 497 -0.46 -17.24 -1.25
C ASN A 497 -0.12 -18.62 -1.82
N LEU A 498 0.43 -19.51 -1.00
CA LEU A 498 0.68 -20.93 -1.31
C LEU A 498 -0.54 -21.84 -1.03
N ASN A 499 -1.72 -21.27 -0.73
CA ASN A 499 -2.96 -21.98 -0.36
C ASN A 499 -2.84 -22.89 0.89
N ARG A 500 -1.84 -22.66 1.74
CA ARG A 500 -1.61 -23.40 3.00
C ARG A 500 -2.29 -22.69 4.17
N SER A 501 -3.61 -22.79 4.22
CA SER A 501 -4.44 -21.97 5.13
C SER A 501 -4.24 -22.29 6.61
N ARG A 502 -3.99 -23.55 6.99
CA ARG A 502 -3.80 -23.94 8.41
C ARG A 502 -2.49 -23.37 8.95
N GLU A 503 -1.42 -23.47 8.18
CA GLU A 503 -0.11 -22.93 8.51
C GLU A 503 -0.14 -21.40 8.53
N ALA A 504 -0.84 -20.78 7.58
CA ALA A 504 -1.05 -19.33 7.57
C ALA A 504 -1.73 -18.84 8.85
N GLU A 505 -2.78 -19.55 9.29
CA GLU A 505 -3.49 -19.23 10.53
C GLU A 505 -2.58 -19.35 11.76
N ALA A 506 -1.81 -20.44 11.87
CA ALA A 506 -0.86 -20.64 12.96
C ALA A 506 0.19 -19.52 13.03
N SER A 507 0.74 -19.10 11.89
CA SER A 507 1.70 -17.99 11.82
C SER A 507 1.08 -16.65 12.24
N TYR A 508 -0.14 -16.36 11.79
CA TYR A 508 -0.84 -15.15 12.21
C TYR A 508 -1.21 -15.16 13.69
N MET A 509 -1.57 -16.32 14.25
CA MET A 509 -1.83 -16.48 15.69
C MET A 509 -0.58 -16.24 16.53
N LEU A 510 0.57 -16.74 16.06
CA LEU A 510 1.86 -16.45 16.69
C LEU A 510 2.19 -14.95 16.60
N ALA A 511 2.06 -14.33 15.43
CA ALA A 511 2.23 -12.87 15.26
C ALA A 511 1.32 -12.07 16.20
N LYS A 512 0.06 -12.49 16.35
CA LYS A 512 -0.92 -11.87 17.25
C LYS A 512 -0.52 -12.03 18.72
N SER A 513 0.03 -13.18 19.12
CA SER A 513 0.49 -13.43 20.51
C SER A 513 1.67 -12.54 20.92
N LEU A 514 2.46 -12.07 19.96
CA LEU A 514 3.57 -11.14 20.17
C LEU A 514 3.11 -9.68 20.27
N MET A 515 1.85 -9.37 19.94
CA MET A 515 1.30 -8.03 20.08
C MET A 515 1.25 -7.61 21.55
N PRO A 516 1.52 -6.32 21.86
CA PRO A 516 1.44 -5.82 23.22
C PRO A 516 0.01 -5.99 23.77
N GLN A 517 -0.11 -6.52 24.98
CA GLN A 517 -1.40 -6.67 25.64
C GLN A 517 -2.05 -5.32 25.92
N ILE A 518 -3.37 -5.25 25.74
CA ILE A 518 -4.19 -4.06 26.00
C ILE A 518 -4.38 -3.93 27.51
N ILE A 519 -3.86 -2.86 28.10
CA ILE A 519 -4.07 -2.44 29.48
C ILE A 519 -5.22 -1.42 29.44
N PRO A 520 -6.36 -1.72 30.08
CA PRO A 520 -7.47 -0.78 30.16
C PRO A 520 -7.02 0.60 30.67
N GLY A 521 -7.42 1.67 29.97
CA GLY A 521 -7.12 3.05 30.34
C GLY A 521 -5.86 3.70 29.71
N LYS A 522 -4.99 2.95 29.01
CA LYS A 522 -3.85 3.53 28.27
C LYS A 522 -4.19 3.78 26.80
N LYS A 523 -3.78 4.93 26.25
CA LYS A 523 -3.91 5.24 24.81
C LYS A 523 -2.81 4.51 24.02
N TYR A 524 -3.19 3.53 23.21
CA TYR A 524 -2.27 2.72 22.38
C TYR A 524 -1.96 3.33 21.01
N ALA A 525 -2.77 4.29 20.55
CA ALA A 525 -2.72 4.83 19.18
C ALA A 525 -1.32 5.28 18.73
N ALA A 526 -0.49 5.80 19.64
CA ALA A 526 0.87 6.26 19.35
C ALA A 526 1.95 5.15 19.37
N ARG A 527 1.68 3.96 19.95
CA ARG A 527 2.72 2.93 20.16
C ARG A 527 2.68 1.78 19.16
N ILE A 528 1.53 1.51 18.53
CA ILE A 528 1.38 0.37 17.62
C ILE A 528 1.44 0.85 16.17
N ALA A 529 2.42 0.35 15.42
CA ALA A 529 2.52 0.61 13.99
C ALA A 529 1.25 0.08 13.27
N PRO A 530 0.63 0.84 12.36
CA PRO A 530 -0.55 0.37 11.62
C PRO A 530 -0.27 -0.94 10.89
N ASN A 531 0.96 -1.14 10.42
CA ASN A 531 1.38 -2.37 9.76
C ASN A 531 1.29 -3.61 10.66
N HIS A 532 1.50 -3.49 11.98
CA HIS A 532 1.32 -4.62 12.90
C HIS A 532 -0.16 -4.95 13.13
N LEU A 533 -1.05 -3.96 13.04
CA LEU A 533 -2.50 -4.20 13.15
C LEU A 533 -3.06 -4.97 11.94
N ASN A 534 -2.34 -5.01 10.81
CA ASN A 534 -2.70 -5.84 9.68
C ASN A 534 -2.69 -7.35 10.01
N VAL A 535 -2.04 -7.78 11.09
CA VAL A 535 -2.14 -9.17 11.58
C VAL A 535 -3.60 -9.54 11.85
N TYR A 536 -4.37 -8.67 12.51
CA TYR A 536 -5.79 -8.90 12.77
C TYR A 536 -6.61 -8.96 11.49
N ILE A 537 -6.33 -8.05 10.55
CA ILE A 537 -7.02 -7.99 9.25
C ILE A 537 -6.75 -9.25 8.44
N ASN A 538 -5.49 -9.67 8.35
CA ASN A 538 -5.08 -10.83 7.57
C ASN A 538 -5.62 -12.14 8.15
N LEU A 539 -5.58 -12.28 9.48
CA LEU A 539 -6.14 -13.42 10.19
C LEU A 539 -7.67 -13.48 10.03
N ALA A 540 -8.38 -12.37 10.22
CA ALA A 540 -9.83 -12.32 10.04
C ALA A 540 -10.25 -12.65 8.60
N ASN A 541 -9.50 -12.14 7.61
CA ASN A 541 -9.73 -12.43 6.20
C ASN A 541 -9.46 -13.90 5.84
N LEU A 542 -8.57 -14.58 6.54
CA LEU A 542 -8.32 -16.00 6.38
C LEU A 542 -9.47 -16.82 7.00
N ILE A 543 -9.86 -16.49 8.23
CA ILE A 543 -10.86 -17.23 9.00
C ILE A 543 -12.27 -17.09 8.43
N ARG A 544 -12.64 -15.91 7.91
CA ARG A 544 -13.97 -15.64 7.34
C ARG A 544 -14.33 -16.49 6.11
N ALA A 545 -13.36 -17.23 5.56
CA ALA A 545 -13.62 -18.23 4.53
C ALA A 545 -14.51 -19.36 5.07
N ASN A 546 -14.41 -19.67 6.36
CA ASN A 546 -15.27 -20.63 7.05
C ASN A 546 -16.46 -19.91 7.72
N GLU A 547 -17.69 -20.28 7.33
CA GLU A 547 -18.92 -19.64 7.82
C GLU A 547 -19.16 -19.83 9.31
N SER A 548 -18.70 -20.94 9.90
CA SER A 548 -18.86 -21.17 11.35
C SER A 548 -18.00 -20.25 12.22
N ARG A 549 -17.02 -19.56 11.63
CA ARG A 549 -16.03 -18.74 12.33
C ARG A 549 -16.18 -17.24 12.06
N LEU A 550 -17.32 -16.80 11.51
CA LEU A 550 -17.54 -15.38 11.19
C LEU A 550 -17.52 -14.47 12.43
N GLU A 551 -18.04 -14.93 13.57
CA GLU A 551 -18.02 -14.12 14.80
C GLU A 551 -16.60 -13.96 15.37
N GLU A 552 -15.75 -14.98 15.23
CA GLU A 552 -14.32 -14.91 15.57
C GLU A 552 -13.60 -13.86 14.69
N ALA A 553 -13.91 -13.83 13.40
CA ALA A 553 -13.38 -12.82 12.48
C ALA A 553 -13.85 -11.39 12.85
N ASP A 554 -15.11 -11.19 13.25
CA ASP A 554 -15.60 -9.89 13.72
C ASP A 554 -14.90 -9.47 15.03
N GLN A 555 -14.64 -10.41 15.94
CA GLN A 555 -13.89 -10.13 17.17
C GLN A 555 -12.47 -9.62 16.88
N LEU A 556 -11.78 -10.18 15.89
CA LEU A 556 -10.45 -9.71 15.45
C LEU A 556 -10.51 -8.27 14.92
N TYR A 557 -11.51 -7.93 14.11
CA TYR A 557 -11.68 -6.54 13.67
C TYR A 557 -11.96 -5.58 14.83
N ARG A 558 -12.81 -5.97 15.79
CA ARG A 558 -13.07 -5.16 16.99
C ARG A 558 -11.82 -4.98 17.85
N GLN A 559 -10.96 -5.99 17.96
CA GLN A 559 -9.66 -5.88 18.64
C GLN A 559 -8.74 -4.89 17.94
N ALA A 560 -8.66 -4.92 16.61
CA ALA A 560 -7.87 -3.95 15.86
C ALA A 560 -8.38 -2.52 16.06
N ILE A 561 -9.71 -2.33 16.05
CA ILE A 561 -10.37 -1.03 16.27
C ILE A 561 -10.16 -0.54 17.71
N SER A 562 -10.23 -1.41 18.71
CA SER A 562 -10.02 -1.01 20.11
C SER A 562 -8.57 -0.59 20.38
N MET A 563 -7.60 -1.19 19.66
CA MET A 563 -6.20 -0.77 19.69
C MET A 563 -5.97 0.57 18.98
N ARG A 564 -6.62 0.76 17.82
CA ARG A 564 -6.53 1.99 17.04
C ARG A 564 -7.90 2.39 16.46
N PRO A 565 -8.60 3.36 17.08
CA PRO A 565 -9.91 3.81 16.61
C PRO A 565 -9.92 4.48 15.23
N ASP A 566 -8.78 5.00 14.75
CA ASP A 566 -8.58 5.59 13.43
C ASP A 566 -8.13 4.57 12.37
N PHE A 567 -8.12 3.27 12.67
CA PHE A 567 -7.71 2.24 11.72
C PHE A 567 -8.79 1.96 10.67
N LYS A 568 -8.86 2.82 9.66
CA LYS A 568 -9.85 2.80 8.55
C LYS A 568 -10.09 1.40 7.97
N GLN A 569 -9.02 0.68 7.62
CA GLN A 569 -9.13 -0.63 6.97
C GLN A 569 -9.91 -1.65 7.80
N ALA A 570 -9.82 -1.59 9.13
CA ALA A 570 -10.59 -2.48 10.00
C ALA A 570 -12.09 -2.25 9.90
N TYR A 571 -12.55 -0.99 9.79
CA TYR A 571 -13.97 -0.69 9.61
C TYR A 571 -14.49 -1.17 8.25
N ILE A 572 -13.70 -1.01 7.19
CA ILE A 572 -14.04 -1.47 5.83
C ILE A 572 -14.23 -2.99 5.83
N SER A 573 -13.20 -3.72 6.24
CA SER A 573 -13.23 -5.18 6.23
C SER A 573 -14.26 -5.75 7.21
N ARG A 574 -14.53 -5.05 8.32
CA ARG A 574 -15.63 -5.39 9.23
C ARG A 574 -17.01 -5.15 8.62
N GLY A 575 -17.21 -4.06 7.88
CA GLY A 575 -18.47 -3.77 7.18
C GLY A 575 -18.82 -4.87 6.17
N GLU A 576 -17.84 -5.32 5.39
CA GLU A 576 -17.99 -6.43 4.44
C GLU A 576 -18.35 -7.74 5.15
N LEU A 577 -17.67 -8.06 6.25
CA LEU A 577 -17.96 -9.24 7.05
C LEU A 577 -19.38 -9.18 7.66
N LEU A 578 -19.80 -8.03 8.16
CA LEU A 578 -21.12 -7.86 8.77
C LEU A 578 -22.25 -8.03 7.76
N LEU A 579 -22.06 -7.62 6.50
CA LEU A 579 -23.00 -7.94 5.42
C LEU A 579 -23.05 -9.46 5.17
N LYS A 580 -21.89 -10.14 5.11
CA LYS A 580 -21.85 -11.61 5.00
C LYS A 580 -22.57 -12.31 6.17
N MET A 581 -22.56 -11.71 7.36
CA MET A 581 -23.28 -12.20 8.54
C MET A 581 -24.76 -11.79 8.60
N ASN A 582 -25.29 -11.16 7.56
CA ASN A 582 -26.66 -10.63 7.52
C ASN A 582 -26.97 -9.62 8.66
N LYS A 583 -26.00 -8.76 8.99
CA LYS A 583 -26.11 -7.70 10.02
C LYS A 583 -25.96 -6.29 9.39
N PRO A 584 -26.87 -5.86 8.48
CA PRO A 584 -26.70 -4.63 7.69
C PRO A 584 -26.68 -3.33 8.52
N LEU A 585 -27.43 -3.25 9.62
CA LEU A 585 -27.41 -2.08 10.52
C LEU A 585 -26.03 -1.85 11.14
N LYS A 586 -25.34 -2.92 11.57
CA LYS A 586 -23.98 -2.83 12.10
C LYS A 586 -22.98 -2.53 10.98
N ALA A 587 -23.20 -3.05 9.77
CA ALA A 587 -22.38 -2.72 8.61
C ALA A 587 -22.46 -1.22 8.27
N LYS A 588 -23.67 -0.64 8.32
CA LYS A 588 -23.91 0.80 8.15
C LYS A 588 -23.09 1.62 9.13
N GLU A 589 -23.12 1.27 10.42
CA GLU A 589 -22.30 1.95 11.44
C GLU A 589 -20.81 1.86 11.15
N ALA A 590 -20.32 0.70 10.72
CA ALA A 590 -18.90 0.51 10.39
C ALA A 590 -18.48 1.36 9.19
N TYR A 591 -19.26 1.40 8.11
CA TYR A 591 -18.94 2.22 6.94
C TYR A 591 -19.09 3.72 7.21
N LEU A 592 -20.05 4.14 8.03
CA LEU A 592 -20.15 5.54 8.47
C LEU A 592 -18.90 5.97 9.26
N LYS A 593 -18.37 5.10 10.13
CA LYS A 593 -17.08 5.33 10.80
C LYS A 593 -15.90 5.35 9.84
N ALA A 594 -15.88 4.49 8.82
CA ALA A 594 -14.85 4.55 7.77
C ALA A 594 -14.92 5.89 6.98
N LEU A 595 -16.12 6.38 6.68
CA LEU A 595 -16.35 7.65 6.00
C LEU A 595 -16.01 8.88 6.86
N GLU A 596 -16.20 8.82 8.18
CA GLU A 596 -15.70 9.85 9.10
C GLU A 596 -14.17 10.02 8.97
N LEU A 597 -13.45 8.92 8.76
CA LEU A 597 -11.99 8.90 8.59
C LEU A 597 -11.52 9.26 7.16
N ASP A 598 -12.32 8.93 6.13
CA ASP A 598 -11.98 9.16 4.73
C ASP A 598 -13.23 9.46 3.87
N ARG A 599 -13.63 10.73 3.83
CA ARG A 599 -14.84 11.17 3.11
C ARG A 599 -14.71 11.13 1.59
N ASN A 600 -13.49 11.07 1.05
CA ASN A 600 -13.21 11.20 -0.38
C ASN A 600 -13.02 9.84 -1.07
N ASN A 601 -13.21 8.74 -0.35
CA ASN A 601 -13.11 7.40 -0.91
C ASN A 601 -14.43 6.95 -1.54
N ALA A 602 -14.45 6.87 -2.87
CA ALA A 602 -15.63 6.46 -3.64
C ALA A 602 -16.12 5.03 -3.30
N ASP A 603 -15.21 4.10 -2.98
CA ASP A 603 -15.57 2.71 -2.65
C ASP A 603 -16.36 2.62 -1.33
N LEU A 604 -16.11 3.52 -0.38
CA LEU A 604 -16.89 3.58 0.86
C LEU A 604 -18.34 3.99 0.62
N TRP A 605 -18.55 4.97 -0.24
CA TRP A 605 -19.89 5.42 -0.63
C TRP A 605 -20.63 4.32 -1.41
N TYR A 606 -19.93 3.63 -2.31
CA TYR A 606 -20.47 2.45 -3.00
C TYR A 606 -20.87 1.35 -2.01
N ASN A 607 -19.97 0.95 -1.10
CA ASN A 607 -20.25 -0.09 -0.12
C ASN A 607 -21.41 0.29 0.81
N LEU A 608 -21.50 1.56 1.22
CA LEU A 608 -22.63 2.06 2.00
C LEU A 608 -23.95 2.03 1.20
N ALA A 609 -23.92 2.29 -0.12
CA ALA A 609 -25.09 2.15 -0.98
C ALA A 609 -25.59 0.70 -1.04
N ILE A 610 -24.69 -0.28 -1.12
CA ILE A 610 -25.04 -1.71 -1.04
C ILE A 610 -25.73 -2.03 0.29
N VAL A 611 -25.24 -1.51 1.42
CA VAL A 611 -25.91 -1.67 2.71
C VAL A 611 -27.33 -1.10 2.71
N TYR A 612 -27.55 0.06 2.07
CA TYR A 612 -28.89 0.64 1.96
C TYR A 612 -29.84 -0.18 1.08
N ILE A 613 -29.35 -0.88 0.06
CA ILE A 613 -30.15 -1.85 -0.72
C ILE A 613 -30.61 -2.99 0.20
N GLU A 614 -29.70 -3.58 0.99
CA GLU A 614 -30.03 -4.64 1.96
C GLU A 614 -31.03 -4.16 3.04
N LEU A 615 -30.96 -2.89 3.42
CA LEU A 615 -31.92 -2.25 4.34
C LEU A 615 -33.26 -1.88 3.68
N LYS A 616 -33.45 -2.15 2.38
CA LYS A 616 -34.64 -1.79 1.59
C LYS A 616 -34.89 -0.28 1.52
N GLU A 617 -33.82 0.51 1.49
CA GLU A 617 -33.84 1.97 1.38
C GLU A 617 -33.21 2.45 0.04
N PRO A 618 -33.89 2.23 -1.12
CA PRO A 618 -33.30 2.48 -2.44
C PRO A 618 -32.99 3.96 -2.70
N ASN A 619 -33.76 4.88 -2.12
CA ASN A 619 -33.52 6.32 -2.25
C ASN A 619 -32.20 6.75 -1.61
N GLU A 620 -31.87 6.19 -0.44
CA GLU A 620 -30.59 6.44 0.21
C GLU A 620 -29.46 5.75 -0.55
N ALA A 621 -29.67 4.53 -1.07
CA ALA A 621 -28.70 3.86 -1.92
C ALA A 621 -28.32 4.72 -3.15
N LEU A 622 -29.29 5.28 -3.86
CA LEU A 622 -29.05 6.16 -5.02
C LEU A 622 -28.28 7.43 -4.64
N LYS A 623 -28.58 8.06 -3.49
CA LYS A 623 -27.79 9.21 -3.00
C LYS A 623 -26.33 8.84 -2.78
N ASN A 624 -26.06 7.69 -2.17
CA ASN A 624 -24.71 7.21 -1.92
C ASN A 624 -23.97 6.82 -3.21
N PHE A 625 -24.66 6.20 -4.17
CA PHE A 625 -24.08 5.96 -5.50
C PHE A 625 -23.74 7.26 -6.24
N ASN A 626 -24.61 8.28 -6.17
CA ASN A 626 -24.33 9.58 -6.77
C ASN A 626 -23.07 10.19 -6.15
N ARG A 627 -22.93 10.10 -4.83
CA ARG A 627 -21.73 10.59 -4.14
C ARG A 627 -20.46 9.82 -4.55
N ALA A 628 -20.56 8.50 -4.73
CA ALA A 628 -19.45 7.69 -5.24
C ALA A 628 -19.03 8.14 -6.66
N LEU A 629 -20.01 8.42 -7.54
CA LEU A 629 -19.79 8.85 -8.92
C LEU A 629 -19.33 10.31 -9.05
N GLU A 630 -19.70 11.19 -8.11
CA GLU A 630 -19.13 12.54 -8.01
C GLU A 630 -17.63 12.50 -7.73
N LEU A 631 -17.20 11.57 -6.87
CA LEU A 631 -15.79 11.38 -6.50
C LEU A 631 -15.00 10.61 -7.58
N ASN A 632 -15.62 9.60 -8.19
CA ASN A 632 -15.05 8.82 -9.28
C ASN A 632 -16.11 8.56 -10.38
N PRO A 633 -16.18 9.40 -11.43
CA PRO A 633 -17.15 9.25 -12.51
C PRO A 633 -17.05 7.94 -13.31
N LYS A 634 -15.92 7.22 -13.20
CA LYS A 634 -15.64 5.94 -13.85
C LYS A 634 -15.75 4.74 -12.89
N HIS A 635 -16.38 4.91 -11.72
CA HIS A 635 -16.54 3.83 -10.76
C HIS A 635 -17.46 2.73 -11.32
N LYS A 636 -16.84 1.64 -11.80
CA LYS A 636 -17.50 0.59 -12.57
C LYS A 636 -18.69 -0.04 -11.84
N LEU A 637 -18.50 -0.47 -10.59
CA LEU A 637 -19.55 -1.12 -9.80
C LEU A 637 -20.67 -0.14 -9.44
N ALA A 638 -20.34 1.13 -9.13
CA ALA A 638 -21.35 2.14 -8.84
C ALA A 638 -22.19 2.48 -10.08
N LEU A 639 -21.57 2.60 -11.27
CA LEU A 639 -22.30 2.81 -12.54
C LEU A 639 -23.29 1.67 -12.80
N PHE A 640 -22.81 0.43 -12.71
CA PHE A 640 -23.61 -0.76 -13.00
C PHE A 640 -24.75 -0.97 -12.00
N ASN A 641 -24.43 -1.05 -10.70
CA ASN A 641 -25.44 -1.37 -9.67
C ASN A 641 -26.46 -0.25 -9.49
N SER A 642 -26.06 1.02 -9.65
CA SER A 642 -27.03 2.12 -9.56
C SER A 642 -27.96 2.17 -10.77
N ALA A 643 -27.49 1.82 -11.97
CA ALA A 643 -28.34 1.74 -13.15
C ALA A 643 -29.35 0.59 -13.05
N ILE A 644 -28.94 -0.56 -12.53
CA ILE A 644 -29.85 -1.68 -12.25
C ILE A 644 -30.90 -1.26 -11.23
N LEU A 645 -30.49 -0.65 -10.12
CA LEU A 645 -31.42 -0.17 -9.10
C LEU A 645 -32.45 0.83 -9.67
N MET A 646 -32.02 1.74 -10.56
CA MET A 646 -32.92 2.65 -11.27
C MET A 646 -33.87 1.91 -12.22
N GLN A 647 -33.39 0.89 -12.91
CA GLN A 647 -34.22 0.09 -13.81
C GLN A 647 -35.28 -0.71 -13.05
N GLU A 648 -34.87 -1.42 -11.98
CA GLU A 648 -35.76 -2.22 -11.13
C GLU A 648 -36.83 -1.39 -10.42
N SER A 649 -36.55 -0.11 -10.16
CA SER A 649 -37.55 0.81 -9.60
C SER A 649 -38.78 1.01 -10.51
N GLY A 650 -38.65 0.77 -11.82
CA GLY A 650 -39.70 1.03 -12.81
C GLY A 650 -39.98 2.52 -13.06
N GLU A 651 -39.29 3.44 -12.38
CA GLU A 651 -39.53 4.88 -12.51
C GLU A 651 -39.05 5.41 -13.86
N VAL A 652 -39.98 5.81 -14.72
CA VAL A 652 -39.70 6.34 -16.07
C VAL A 652 -38.73 7.53 -16.03
N LYS A 653 -38.78 8.34 -14.97
CA LYS A 653 -37.91 9.51 -14.80
C LYS A 653 -36.43 9.16 -14.63
N LEU A 654 -36.11 7.97 -14.11
CA LEU A 654 -34.74 7.53 -13.85
C LEU A 654 -34.10 6.84 -15.06
N ARG A 655 -34.89 6.39 -16.04
CA ARG A 655 -34.40 5.65 -17.22
C ARG A 655 -33.33 6.37 -18.05
N PRO A 656 -33.43 7.69 -18.32
CA PRO A 656 -32.39 8.39 -19.08
C PRO A 656 -31.04 8.38 -18.35
N GLU A 657 -31.04 8.53 -17.03
CA GLU A 657 -29.83 8.48 -16.20
C GLU A 657 -29.30 7.06 -16.09
N ALA A 658 -30.15 6.04 -15.91
CA ALA A 658 -29.77 4.63 -15.92
C ALA A 658 -29.06 4.24 -17.23
N ARG A 659 -29.63 4.66 -18.38
CA ARG A 659 -29.03 4.48 -19.71
C ARG A 659 -27.67 5.17 -19.81
N LYS A 660 -27.57 6.43 -19.36
CA LYS A 660 -26.29 7.16 -19.37
C LYS A 660 -25.23 6.43 -18.56
N ARG A 661 -25.58 5.88 -17.39
CA ARG A 661 -24.65 5.11 -16.54
C ARG A 661 -24.21 3.80 -17.18
N LEU A 662 -25.13 3.06 -17.80
CA LEU A 662 -24.78 1.84 -18.52
C LEU A 662 -23.92 2.11 -19.76
N LEU A 663 -24.18 3.20 -20.49
CA LEU A 663 -23.32 3.63 -21.60
C LEU A 663 -21.89 3.94 -21.12
N ASN A 664 -21.76 4.62 -19.99
CA ASN A 664 -20.45 4.85 -19.37
C ASN A 664 -19.81 3.53 -18.90
N TYR A 665 -20.59 2.61 -18.34
CA TYR A 665 -20.11 1.31 -17.90
C TYR A 665 -19.53 0.49 -19.05
N VAL A 666 -20.25 0.35 -20.17
CA VAL A 666 -19.77 -0.43 -21.33
C VAL A 666 -18.57 0.21 -22.03
N ASN A 667 -18.33 1.52 -21.85
CA ASN A 667 -17.11 2.16 -22.30
C ASN A 667 -15.90 1.75 -21.46
N GLU A 668 -16.08 1.50 -20.16
CA GLU A 668 -15.02 1.04 -19.25
C GLU A 668 -14.85 -0.49 -19.25
N GLU A 669 -15.93 -1.25 -19.45
CA GLU A 669 -15.95 -2.72 -19.51
C GLU A 669 -16.57 -3.22 -20.83
N PRO A 670 -15.89 -3.03 -21.98
CA PRO A 670 -16.45 -3.33 -23.29
C PRO A 670 -16.65 -4.82 -23.56
N GLN A 671 -16.05 -5.71 -22.75
CA GLN A 671 -16.14 -7.17 -22.87
C GLN A 671 -17.19 -7.79 -21.93
N ASP A 672 -17.78 -7.01 -21.02
CA ASP A 672 -18.82 -7.54 -20.13
C ASP A 672 -20.19 -7.52 -20.82
N ALA A 673 -20.74 -8.71 -21.09
CA ALA A 673 -22.02 -8.87 -21.74
C ALA A 673 -23.19 -8.28 -20.92
N ASN A 674 -23.07 -8.22 -19.58
CA ASN A 674 -24.13 -7.73 -18.69
C ASN A 674 -24.47 -6.26 -18.94
N GLY A 675 -23.48 -5.42 -19.27
CA GLY A 675 -23.72 -4.01 -19.57
C GLY A 675 -24.63 -3.83 -20.79
N TYR A 676 -24.40 -4.61 -21.85
CA TYR A 676 -25.22 -4.58 -23.07
C TYR A 676 -26.58 -5.23 -22.88
N PHE A 677 -26.66 -6.31 -22.09
CA PHE A 677 -27.94 -6.92 -21.74
C PHE A 677 -28.87 -5.91 -21.05
N ASN A 678 -28.38 -5.19 -20.02
CA ASN A 678 -29.18 -4.20 -19.32
C ASN A 678 -29.54 -2.98 -20.19
N LEU A 679 -28.66 -2.56 -21.12
CA LEU A 679 -29.01 -1.56 -22.15
C LEU A 679 -30.14 -2.05 -23.06
N GLY A 680 -30.10 -3.33 -23.44
CA GLY A 680 -31.16 -3.98 -24.21
C GLY A 680 -32.48 -4.01 -23.44
N MET A 681 -32.46 -4.38 -22.16
CA MET A 681 -33.63 -4.38 -21.29
C MET A 681 -34.23 -2.97 -21.14
N LEU A 682 -33.41 -1.94 -20.89
CA LEU A 682 -33.90 -0.55 -20.85
C LEU A 682 -34.49 -0.10 -22.19
N ALA A 683 -33.91 -0.51 -23.32
CA ALA A 683 -34.44 -0.20 -24.63
C ALA A 683 -35.79 -0.91 -24.89
N MET A 684 -35.97 -2.15 -24.38
CA MET A 684 -37.27 -2.84 -24.40
C MET A 684 -38.31 -2.11 -23.54
N ASP A 685 -37.93 -1.67 -22.33
CA ASP A 685 -38.80 -0.89 -21.43
C ASP A 685 -39.25 0.45 -22.06
N ASP A 686 -38.41 1.03 -22.91
CA ASP A 686 -38.68 2.25 -23.70
C ASP A 686 -39.35 1.98 -25.06
N LYS A 687 -39.67 0.72 -25.38
CA LYS A 687 -40.25 0.28 -26.68
C LYS A 687 -39.39 0.67 -27.89
N LYS A 688 -38.07 0.69 -27.73
CA LYS A 688 -37.07 0.96 -28.78
C LYS A 688 -36.52 -0.35 -29.34
N ASP A 689 -37.37 -1.08 -30.05
CA ASP A 689 -37.11 -2.47 -30.44
C ASP A 689 -35.82 -2.68 -31.26
N SER A 690 -35.54 -1.79 -32.22
CA SER A 690 -34.33 -1.88 -33.04
C SER A 690 -33.06 -1.71 -32.22
N GLU A 691 -33.12 -0.85 -31.21
CA GLU A 691 -32.00 -0.60 -30.32
C GLU A 691 -31.81 -1.76 -29.34
N ALA A 692 -32.91 -2.26 -28.77
CA ALA A 692 -32.92 -3.45 -27.92
C ALA A 692 -32.32 -4.66 -28.66
N GLU A 693 -32.71 -4.90 -29.92
CA GLU A 693 -32.17 -5.96 -30.77
C GLU A 693 -30.64 -5.82 -30.94
N SER A 694 -30.16 -4.60 -31.20
CA SER A 694 -28.73 -4.32 -31.36
C SER A 694 -27.92 -4.62 -30.10
N TRP A 695 -28.40 -4.12 -28.95
CA TRP A 695 -27.73 -4.34 -27.66
C TRP A 695 -27.74 -5.82 -27.25
N MET A 696 -28.87 -6.51 -27.41
CA MET A 696 -28.99 -7.92 -27.06
C MET A 696 -28.09 -8.80 -27.93
N LYS A 697 -28.03 -8.54 -29.24
CA LYS A 697 -27.07 -9.23 -30.14
C LYS A 697 -25.62 -8.98 -29.74
N LYS A 698 -25.30 -7.78 -29.28
CA LYS A 698 -23.94 -7.47 -28.79
C LYS A 698 -23.61 -8.24 -27.51
N ALA A 699 -24.55 -8.36 -26.58
CA ALA A 699 -24.40 -9.19 -25.38
C ALA A 699 -24.17 -10.67 -25.75
N ILE A 700 -24.99 -11.23 -26.64
CA ILE A 700 -24.89 -12.63 -27.12
C ILE A 700 -23.58 -12.87 -27.88
N LYS A 701 -23.11 -11.90 -28.67
CA LYS A 701 -21.83 -12.02 -29.37
C LYS A 701 -20.65 -12.14 -28.41
N LEU A 702 -20.71 -11.48 -27.25
CA LEU A 702 -19.67 -11.56 -26.21
C LEU A 702 -19.82 -12.82 -25.37
N GLN A 703 -21.07 -13.22 -25.07
CA GLN A 703 -21.39 -14.42 -24.31
C GLN A 703 -22.50 -15.22 -25.04
N PRO A 704 -22.13 -16.20 -25.89
CA PRO A 704 -23.08 -16.98 -26.68
C PRO A 704 -24.08 -17.81 -25.87
N ASP A 705 -23.73 -18.18 -24.64
CA ASP A 705 -24.60 -18.93 -23.72
C ASP A 705 -25.39 -18.02 -22.77
N PHE A 706 -25.50 -16.71 -23.03
CA PHE A 706 -26.20 -15.80 -22.12
C PHE A 706 -27.73 -16.06 -22.12
N ARG A 707 -28.17 -16.94 -21.21
CA ARG A 707 -29.57 -17.39 -21.03
C ARG A 707 -30.60 -16.27 -21.12
N SER A 708 -30.46 -15.23 -20.32
CA SER A 708 -31.42 -14.12 -20.26
C SER A 708 -31.43 -13.29 -21.55
N ALA A 709 -30.27 -13.06 -22.18
CA ALA A 709 -30.18 -12.28 -23.41
C ALA A 709 -30.82 -13.02 -24.60
N LEU A 710 -30.56 -14.32 -24.74
CA LEU A 710 -31.16 -15.16 -25.78
C LEU A 710 -32.69 -15.22 -25.64
N PHE A 711 -33.20 -15.48 -24.43
CA PHE A 711 -34.64 -15.53 -24.21
C PHE A 711 -35.32 -14.18 -24.44
N ASN A 712 -34.75 -13.08 -23.93
CA ASN A 712 -35.34 -11.75 -24.13
C ASN A 712 -35.23 -11.26 -25.59
N LEU A 713 -34.20 -11.67 -26.35
CA LEU A 713 -34.15 -11.42 -27.80
C LEU A 713 -35.25 -12.20 -28.55
N ALA A 714 -35.44 -13.48 -28.21
CA ALA A 714 -36.52 -14.28 -28.80
C ALA A 714 -37.90 -13.70 -28.45
N LEU A 715 -38.09 -13.26 -27.20
CA LEU A 715 -39.31 -12.59 -26.75
C LEU A 715 -39.54 -11.28 -27.49
N LEU A 716 -38.50 -10.46 -27.69
CA LEU A 716 -38.57 -9.23 -28.49
C LEU A 716 -39.02 -9.51 -29.93
N TYR A 717 -38.46 -10.54 -30.58
CA TYR A 717 -38.90 -10.92 -31.93
C TYR A 717 -40.34 -11.43 -31.97
N SER A 718 -40.78 -12.15 -30.95
CA SER A 718 -42.17 -12.57 -30.81
C SER A 718 -43.12 -11.38 -30.67
N GLN A 719 -42.78 -10.42 -29.81
CA GLN A 719 -43.58 -9.22 -29.56
C GLN A 719 -43.60 -8.24 -30.75
N THR A 720 -42.60 -8.29 -31.63
CA THR A 720 -42.48 -7.39 -32.80
C THR A 720 -42.94 -8.02 -34.12
N ALA A 721 -43.72 -9.12 -34.06
CA ALA A 721 -44.22 -9.87 -35.22
C ALA A 721 -43.11 -10.31 -36.21
N LYS A 722 -41.93 -10.64 -35.65
CA LYS A 722 -40.76 -11.19 -36.37
C LYS A 722 -40.47 -12.60 -35.86
N GLU A 723 -41.51 -13.39 -35.62
CA GLU A 723 -41.44 -14.67 -34.90
C GLU A 723 -40.47 -15.67 -35.52
N LEU A 724 -40.38 -15.74 -36.85
CA LEU A 724 -39.46 -16.65 -37.54
C LEU A 724 -37.98 -16.34 -37.23
N LYS A 725 -37.64 -15.09 -36.88
CA LYS A 725 -36.29 -14.73 -36.41
C LYS A 725 -35.99 -15.22 -35.00
N ALA A 726 -37.02 -15.51 -34.20
CA ALA A 726 -36.84 -16.04 -32.85
C ALA A 726 -36.41 -17.52 -32.87
N LEU A 727 -36.81 -18.30 -33.87
CA LEU A 727 -36.50 -19.73 -33.97
C LEU A 727 -34.98 -20.06 -33.88
N PRO A 728 -34.08 -19.44 -34.67
CA PRO A 728 -32.65 -19.70 -34.55
C PRO A 728 -32.10 -19.29 -33.18
N ILE A 729 -32.61 -18.21 -32.58
CA ILE A 729 -32.20 -17.77 -31.24
C ILE A 729 -32.68 -18.75 -30.16
N LEU A 730 -33.89 -19.30 -30.31
CA LEU A 730 -34.45 -20.31 -29.42
C LEU A 730 -33.75 -21.65 -29.59
N GLU A 731 -33.33 -22.01 -30.80
CA GLU A 731 -32.49 -23.18 -31.05
C GLU A 731 -31.13 -23.04 -30.37
N GLU A 732 -30.53 -21.86 -30.42
CA GLU A 732 -29.30 -21.56 -29.69
C GLU A 732 -29.52 -21.62 -28.17
N LEU A 733 -30.58 -21.00 -27.65
CA LEU A 733 -30.97 -21.08 -26.23
C LEU A 733 -31.14 -22.53 -25.77
N LEU A 734 -31.88 -23.34 -26.52
CA LEU A 734 -32.19 -24.72 -26.17
C LEU A 734 -31.04 -25.69 -26.42
N LYS A 735 -30.06 -25.30 -27.24
CA LYS A 735 -28.78 -26.01 -27.38
C LYS A 735 -27.98 -25.94 -26.09
N TYR A 736 -27.93 -24.77 -25.44
CA TYR A 736 -27.22 -24.58 -24.17
C TYR A 736 -28.06 -24.98 -22.95
N TYR A 737 -29.37 -24.67 -22.98
CA TYR A 737 -30.32 -24.91 -21.89
C TYR A 737 -31.52 -25.73 -22.39
N PRO A 738 -31.34 -27.06 -22.57
CA PRO A 738 -32.37 -27.93 -23.11
C PRO A 738 -33.64 -28.00 -22.25
N ASP A 739 -33.55 -27.60 -20.98
CA ASP A 739 -34.59 -27.57 -19.95
C ASP A 739 -35.33 -26.22 -19.85
N HIS A 740 -35.06 -25.27 -20.75
CA HIS A 740 -35.63 -23.94 -20.66
C HIS A 740 -37.12 -23.91 -21.03
N THR A 741 -38.02 -24.18 -20.07
CA THR A 741 -39.48 -24.31 -20.27
C THR A 741 -40.10 -23.15 -21.04
N LYS A 742 -39.86 -21.90 -20.62
CA LYS A 742 -40.41 -20.72 -21.33
C LYS A 742 -39.93 -20.61 -22.78
N GLY A 743 -38.74 -21.14 -23.06
CA GLY A 743 -38.14 -21.15 -24.41
C GLY A 743 -38.76 -22.23 -25.28
N LEU A 744 -39.02 -23.42 -24.71
CA LEU A 744 -39.77 -24.49 -25.37
C LEU A 744 -41.21 -24.09 -25.68
N ILE A 745 -41.88 -23.40 -24.74
CA ILE A 745 -43.24 -22.86 -24.97
C ILE A 745 -43.20 -21.91 -26.16
N LEU A 746 -42.33 -20.88 -26.11
CA LEU A 746 -42.23 -19.89 -27.18
C LEU A 746 -41.85 -20.53 -28.53
N LYS A 747 -40.95 -21.51 -28.55
CA LYS A 747 -40.58 -22.23 -29.77
C LYS A 747 -41.74 -23.06 -30.31
N GLY A 748 -42.43 -23.80 -29.45
CA GLY A 748 -43.59 -24.61 -29.82
C GLY A 748 -44.71 -23.75 -30.40
N ASP A 749 -45.02 -22.62 -29.77
CA ASP A 749 -46.04 -21.68 -30.24
C ASP A 749 -45.71 -21.11 -31.63
N ILE A 750 -44.44 -20.77 -31.89
CA ILE A 750 -44.01 -20.26 -33.19
C ILE A 750 -44.04 -21.36 -34.26
N LEU A 751 -43.59 -22.57 -33.94
CA LEU A 751 -43.63 -23.71 -34.86
C LEU A 751 -45.07 -24.07 -35.26
N MET A 752 -45.98 -24.09 -34.29
CA MET A 752 -47.39 -24.41 -34.49
C MET A 752 -48.11 -23.33 -35.30
N ASN A 753 -47.97 -22.06 -34.90
CA ASN A 753 -48.78 -20.98 -35.47
C ASN A 753 -48.22 -20.44 -36.80
N GLN A 754 -46.89 -20.23 -36.88
CA GLN A 754 -46.25 -19.52 -37.99
C GLN A 754 -45.64 -20.47 -39.03
N LYS A 755 -44.96 -21.55 -38.59
CA LYS A 755 -44.32 -22.51 -39.51
C LYS A 755 -45.28 -23.66 -39.92
N LYS A 756 -46.40 -23.84 -39.22
CA LYS A 756 -47.30 -24.99 -39.33
C LYS A 756 -46.58 -26.34 -39.16
N ASP A 757 -45.49 -26.34 -38.40
CA ASP A 757 -44.66 -27.51 -38.07
C ASP A 757 -45.20 -28.15 -36.79
N ILE A 758 -46.35 -28.81 -36.93
CA ILE A 758 -47.07 -29.47 -35.84
C ILE A 758 -46.19 -30.53 -35.15
N PRO A 759 -45.46 -31.42 -35.87
CA PRO A 759 -44.57 -32.40 -35.22
C PRO A 759 -43.43 -31.75 -34.43
N GLY A 760 -42.87 -30.64 -34.93
CA GLY A 760 -41.86 -29.88 -34.21
C GLY A 760 -42.39 -29.24 -32.93
N ALA A 761 -43.61 -28.68 -32.98
CA ALA A 761 -44.28 -28.12 -31.81
C ALA A 761 -44.59 -29.20 -30.75
N LYS A 762 -45.11 -30.34 -31.20
CA LYS A 762 -45.38 -31.52 -30.36
C LYS A 762 -44.15 -31.94 -29.54
N LYS A 763 -43.00 -32.09 -30.20
CA LYS A 763 -41.73 -32.42 -29.53
C LYS A 763 -41.33 -31.40 -28.47
N CYS A 764 -41.62 -30.11 -28.68
CA CYS A 764 -41.32 -29.08 -27.69
C CYS A 764 -42.19 -29.25 -26.43
N PHE A 765 -43.49 -29.49 -26.59
CA PHE A 765 -44.42 -29.64 -25.47
C PHE A 765 -44.31 -31.00 -24.76
N GLU A 766 -44.08 -32.09 -25.49
CA GLU A 766 -43.77 -33.41 -24.92
C GLU A 766 -42.51 -33.34 -24.05
N LYS A 767 -41.47 -32.63 -24.51
CA LYS A 767 -40.26 -32.41 -23.71
C LYS A 767 -40.54 -31.63 -22.43
N ILE A 768 -41.43 -30.64 -22.45
CA ILE A 768 -41.84 -29.93 -21.23
C ILE A 768 -42.46 -30.92 -20.23
N LEU A 769 -43.36 -31.79 -20.68
CA LEU A 769 -44.03 -32.75 -19.81
C LEU A 769 -43.15 -33.90 -19.35
N GLU A 770 -42.13 -34.27 -20.13
CA GLU A 770 -41.09 -35.21 -19.69
C GLU A 770 -40.33 -34.65 -18.48
N MET A 771 -40.07 -33.34 -18.46
CA MET A 771 -39.36 -32.66 -17.37
C MET A 771 -40.29 -32.29 -16.20
N ASP A 772 -41.50 -31.84 -16.50
CA ASP A 772 -42.51 -31.40 -15.55
C ASP A 772 -43.90 -31.86 -16.03
N PRO A 773 -44.35 -33.07 -15.63
CA PRO A 773 -45.67 -33.59 -15.97
C PRO A 773 -46.83 -32.74 -15.42
N SER A 774 -46.57 -31.88 -14.43
CA SER A 774 -47.56 -30.98 -13.82
C SER A 774 -47.70 -29.64 -14.57
N ASN A 775 -46.92 -29.42 -15.62
CA ASN A 775 -46.92 -28.16 -16.36
C ASN A 775 -48.22 -27.95 -17.14
N VAL A 776 -49.13 -27.15 -16.57
CA VAL A 776 -50.46 -26.87 -17.14
C VAL A 776 -50.35 -26.27 -18.55
N GLN A 777 -49.49 -25.27 -18.74
CA GLN A 777 -49.33 -24.58 -20.03
C GLN A 777 -48.75 -25.52 -21.10
N GLY A 778 -47.73 -26.31 -20.76
CA GLY A 778 -47.15 -27.32 -21.65
C GLY A 778 -48.18 -28.38 -22.05
N LYS A 779 -48.96 -28.89 -21.09
CA LYS A 779 -49.99 -29.90 -21.34
C LYS A 779 -51.12 -29.35 -22.20
N HIS A 780 -51.62 -28.16 -21.85
CA HIS A 780 -52.62 -27.47 -22.64
C HIS A 780 -52.18 -27.31 -24.10
N ASN A 781 -50.97 -26.80 -24.33
CA ASN A 781 -50.45 -26.60 -25.68
C ASN A 781 -50.27 -27.94 -26.44
N LEU A 782 -49.93 -29.03 -25.76
CA LEU A 782 -49.93 -30.37 -26.35
C LEU A 782 -51.35 -30.83 -26.75
N CYS A 783 -52.38 -30.50 -25.95
CA CYS A 783 -53.75 -30.81 -26.33
C CYS A 783 -54.21 -30.03 -27.58
N VAL A 784 -53.78 -28.77 -27.70
CA VAL A 784 -54.00 -27.96 -28.93
C VAL A 784 -53.30 -28.61 -30.12
N VAL A 785 -52.10 -29.16 -29.95
CA VAL A 785 -51.41 -29.94 -31.00
C VAL A 785 -52.25 -31.14 -31.45
N TYR A 786 -52.81 -31.93 -30.53
CA TYR A 786 -53.70 -33.06 -30.91
C TYR A 786 -54.95 -32.61 -31.68
N PHE A 787 -55.48 -31.43 -31.35
CA PHE A 787 -56.60 -30.85 -32.09
C PHE A 787 -56.20 -30.48 -33.52
N GLU A 788 -55.02 -29.86 -33.71
CA GLU A 788 -54.46 -29.53 -35.03
C GLU A 788 -54.08 -30.78 -35.85
N GLU A 789 -53.64 -31.87 -35.21
CA GLU A 789 -53.44 -33.20 -35.84
C GLU A 789 -54.77 -33.90 -36.22
N LYS A 790 -55.93 -33.28 -35.92
CA LYS A 790 -57.29 -33.84 -36.09
C LYS A 790 -57.57 -35.07 -35.23
N GLU A 791 -56.78 -35.32 -34.20
CA GLU A 791 -56.98 -36.40 -33.23
C GLU A 791 -57.96 -35.96 -32.13
N LEU A 792 -59.20 -35.64 -32.51
CA LEU A 792 -60.19 -34.97 -31.63
C LEU A 792 -60.44 -35.71 -30.29
N LEU A 793 -60.52 -37.05 -30.31
CA LEU A 793 -60.70 -37.85 -29.10
C LEU A 793 -59.48 -37.82 -28.15
N LYS A 794 -58.27 -37.70 -28.70
CA LYS A 794 -57.07 -37.52 -27.87
C LYS A 794 -56.99 -36.10 -27.34
N ALA A 795 -57.34 -35.10 -28.15
CA ALA A 795 -57.42 -33.72 -27.72
C ALA A 795 -58.42 -33.55 -26.58
N GLU A 796 -59.61 -34.16 -26.66
CA GLU A 796 -60.61 -34.14 -25.59
C GLU A 796 -60.07 -34.76 -24.30
N ARG A 797 -59.56 -36.01 -24.37
CA ARG A 797 -58.96 -36.67 -23.19
C ARG A 797 -57.86 -35.84 -22.56
N CYS A 798 -56.95 -35.32 -23.38
CA CYS A 798 -55.86 -34.45 -22.93
C CYS A 798 -56.41 -33.19 -22.23
N LEU A 799 -57.42 -32.52 -22.78
CA LEU A 799 -58.02 -31.32 -22.17
C LEU A 799 -58.76 -31.64 -20.87
N VAL A 800 -59.44 -32.79 -20.77
CA VAL A 800 -60.07 -33.25 -19.52
C VAL A 800 -59.02 -33.48 -18.45
N GLU A 801 -57.93 -34.18 -18.78
CA GLU A 801 -56.83 -34.39 -17.84
C GLU A 801 -56.11 -33.09 -17.47
N THR A 802 -55.98 -32.15 -18.40
CA THR A 802 -55.36 -30.84 -18.14
C THR A 802 -56.25 -29.98 -17.25
N LEU A 803 -57.57 -30.00 -17.48
CA LEU A 803 -58.54 -29.32 -16.63
C LEU A 803 -58.59 -29.93 -15.23
N ALA A 804 -58.35 -31.24 -15.09
CA ALA A 804 -58.21 -31.86 -13.77
C ALA A 804 -56.97 -31.34 -13.00
N LEU A 805 -55.88 -31.01 -13.70
CA LEU A 805 -54.70 -30.37 -13.09
C LEU A 805 -54.96 -28.90 -12.72
N ALA A 806 -55.74 -28.18 -13.52
CA ALA A 806 -56.04 -26.76 -13.32
C ALA A 806 -57.53 -26.44 -13.55
N PRO A 807 -58.41 -26.79 -12.60
CA PRO A 807 -59.86 -26.70 -12.78
C PRO A 807 -60.40 -25.27 -12.94
N HIS A 808 -59.61 -24.27 -12.52
CA HIS A 808 -59.98 -22.86 -12.53
C HIS A 808 -59.62 -22.12 -13.83
N GLU A 809 -58.91 -22.76 -14.78
CA GLU A 809 -58.45 -22.08 -15.99
C GLU A 809 -59.53 -22.06 -17.08
N GLU A 810 -60.21 -20.90 -17.23
CA GLU A 810 -61.34 -20.72 -18.16
C GLU A 810 -61.01 -20.98 -19.63
N TYR A 811 -59.76 -20.76 -20.06
CA TYR A 811 -59.37 -20.97 -21.45
C TYR A 811 -59.35 -22.46 -21.82
N ILE A 812 -59.02 -23.35 -20.87
CA ILE A 812 -59.01 -24.80 -21.07
C ILE A 812 -60.43 -25.31 -21.22
N GLN A 813 -61.37 -24.80 -20.42
CA GLN A 813 -62.81 -25.12 -20.53
C GLN A 813 -63.37 -24.69 -21.90
N ARG A 814 -63.00 -23.49 -22.36
CA ARG A 814 -63.39 -22.99 -23.69
C ARG A 814 -62.87 -23.87 -24.81
N HIS A 815 -61.59 -24.27 -24.78
CA HIS A 815 -61.05 -25.18 -25.78
C HIS A 815 -61.70 -26.57 -25.71
N LEU A 816 -62.00 -27.09 -24.52
CA LEU A 816 -62.73 -28.36 -24.36
C LEU A 816 -64.12 -28.30 -24.98
N SER A 817 -64.85 -27.19 -24.81
CA SER A 817 -66.15 -26.98 -25.47
C SER A 817 -66.02 -27.00 -27.00
N ILE A 818 -65.04 -26.29 -27.55
CA ILE A 818 -64.80 -26.25 -29.01
C ILE A 818 -64.49 -27.65 -29.57
N VAL A 819 -63.68 -28.44 -28.86
CA VAL A 819 -63.36 -29.81 -29.26
C VAL A 819 -64.62 -30.69 -29.26
N ARG A 820 -65.44 -30.62 -28.21
CA ARG A 820 -66.70 -31.38 -28.10
C ARG A 820 -67.72 -31.00 -29.17
N ASP A 821 -67.89 -29.71 -29.43
CA ASP A 821 -68.76 -29.22 -30.51
C ASP A 821 -68.31 -29.79 -31.87
N ARG A 822 -66.99 -29.87 -32.11
CA ARG A 822 -66.43 -30.42 -33.35
C ARG A 822 -66.57 -31.94 -33.45
N ILE A 823 -66.45 -32.68 -32.34
CA ILE A 823 -66.72 -34.12 -32.28
C ILE A 823 -68.19 -34.40 -32.62
N SER A 824 -69.12 -33.68 -31.99
CA SER A 824 -70.56 -33.84 -32.23
C SER A 824 -70.95 -33.55 -33.68
N SER A 825 -70.33 -32.55 -34.31
CA SER A 825 -70.55 -32.19 -35.71
C SER A 825 -69.97 -33.20 -36.70
N SER A 826 -68.99 -34.01 -36.30
CA SER A 826 -68.27 -34.93 -37.20
C SER A 826 -68.87 -36.34 -37.25
N GLY A 827 -69.93 -36.63 -36.49
CA GLY A 827 -70.58 -37.94 -36.44
C GLY A 827 -69.70 -39.07 -35.88
N ILE A 828 -68.67 -38.73 -35.10
CA ILE A 828 -67.77 -39.71 -34.47
C ILE A 828 -68.49 -40.32 -33.26
N VAL A 829 -68.82 -41.61 -33.33
CA VAL A 829 -69.51 -42.37 -32.28
C VAL A 829 -68.50 -42.75 -31.17
N GLU A 830 -68.80 -42.38 -29.93
CA GLU A 830 -68.05 -42.77 -28.72
C GLU A 830 -68.06 -44.31 -28.53
N GLN A 831 -66.88 -44.89 -28.30
CA GLN A 831 -66.80 -46.17 -27.58
C GLN A 831 -66.68 -45.89 -26.08
N PRO A 832 -67.44 -46.59 -25.20
CA PRO A 832 -67.46 -46.31 -23.77
C PRO A 832 -66.11 -46.56 -23.09
N LEU A 833 -65.78 -45.68 -22.14
CA LEU A 833 -64.63 -45.73 -21.25
C LEU A 833 -64.55 -47.07 -20.48
N ALA A 834 -63.54 -47.89 -20.78
CA ALA A 834 -63.08 -48.92 -19.86
C ALA A 834 -62.15 -48.28 -18.81
N PRO A 835 -62.27 -48.64 -17.51
CA PRO A 835 -61.41 -48.08 -16.46
C PRO A 835 -59.95 -48.47 -16.71
N ALA A 836 -59.03 -47.56 -16.38
CA ALA A 836 -57.59 -47.75 -16.52
C ALA A 836 -57.13 -49.04 -15.79
N ASP A 837 -56.88 -50.09 -16.58
CA ASP A 837 -56.25 -51.30 -16.10
C ASP A 837 -54.80 -51.01 -15.74
N LYS A 838 -54.48 -51.42 -14.52
CA LYS A 838 -53.19 -51.34 -13.85
C LYS A 838 -52.08 -51.91 -14.76
N THR A 839 -51.04 -51.11 -14.98
CA THR A 839 -49.77 -51.62 -15.51
C THR A 839 -49.15 -52.56 -14.47
N PRO A 840 -48.79 -53.80 -14.85
CA PRO A 840 -48.07 -54.73 -14.00
C PRO A 840 -46.55 -54.47 -14.10
N GLY A 841 -45.86 -54.60 -12.97
CA GLY A 841 -44.41 -54.77 -12.92
C GLY A 841 -43.65 -53.54 -12.46
N THR A 842 -43.42 -53.45 -11.15
CA THR A 842 -42.06 -53.21 -10.66
C THR A 842 -41.87 -53.93 -9.34
N GLU A 843 -40.77 -54.65 -9.30
CA GLU A 843 -40.28 -55.55 -8.28
C GLU A 843 -40.17 -54.93 -6.89
N GLU A 844 -40.33 -55.82 -5.92
CA GLU A 844 -39.86 -55.76 -4.54
C GLU A 844 -38.70 -54.77 -4.30
N ARG A 845 -38.97 -53.74 -3.51
CA ARG A 845 -37.96 -53.16 -2.61
C ARG A 845 -38.57 -52.96 -1.23
N GLU A 846 -38.13 -53.86 -0.38
CA GLU A 846 -38.07 -53.91 1.08
C GLU A 846 -38.57 -52.69 1.88
N GLU A 847 -39.40 -53.07 2.85
CA GLU A 847 -39.81 -52.36 4.05
C GLU A 847 -38.62 -51.82 4.85
N ILE A 848 -38.74 -50.56 5.31
CA ILE A 848 -38.16 -50.12 6.58
C ILE A 848 -39.29 -49.42 7.35
N PRO A 849 -39.47 -49.73 8.65
CA PRO A 849 -40.74 -49.61 9.33
C PRO A 849 -40.89 -48.26 10.05
N SER A 850 -42.13 -47.82 10.21
CA SER A 850 -42.47 -46.82 11.23
C SER A 850 -43.71 -47.28 11.98
N GLU A 851 -43.46 -47.57 13.25
CA GLU A 851 -44.38 -47.95 14.31
C GLU A 851 -45.48 -46.91 14.55
N ASP A 852 -46.65 -47.44 14.91
CA ASP A 852 -47.63 -46.94 15.88
C ASP A 852 -47.67 -45.44 16.19
N VAL A 853 -48.80 -44.78 15.85
CA VAL A 853 -49.63 -44.10 16.86
C VAL A 853 -51.11 -44.19 16.46
N LYS A 854 -51.88 -44.76 17.39
CA LYS A 854 -53.33 -44.92 17.41
C LYS A 854 -54.10 -43.60 17.53
N GLU A 855 -55.32 -43.68 16.99
CA GLU A 855 -56.59 -43.10 17.50
C GLU A 855 -56.62 -41.63 17.94
N ILE A 856 -57.51 -40.86 17.31
CA ILE A 856 -58.70 -40.32 17.98
C ILE A 856 -59.80 -40.13 16.94
N SER A 857 -60.90 -40.80 17.21
CA SER A 857 -62.19 -40.74 16.53
C SER A 857 -63.03 -39.55 16.99
N SER A 858 -64.00 -39.21 16.14
CA SER A 858 -65.34 -38.70 16.47
C SER A 858 -65.47 -37.38 17.24
N GLU A 859 -66.07 -36.36 16.63
CA GLU A 859 -67.52 -36.14 16.72
C GLU A 859 -67.95 -34.86 16.01
N SER A 860 -69.22 -34.89 15.63
CA SER A 860 -69.94 -33.99 14.77
C SER A 860 -70.85 -33.02 15.54
N ARG A 861 -71.18 -31.90 14.87
CA ARG A 861 -72.43 -31.09 14.91
C ARG A 861 -72.43 -29.71 15.62
N PRO A 862 -73.31 -28.78 15.14
CA PRO A 862 -73.08 -27.34 15.05
C PRO A 862 -73.98 -26.51 15.99
N PRO A 863 -73.95 -25.16 15.90
CA PRO A 863 -75.23 -24.46 15.77
C PRO A 863 -75.23 -23.19 14.91
N GLN A 864 -76.25 -23.16 14.04
CA GLN A 864 -77.25 -22.10 13.81
C GLN A 864 -76.89 -20.60 13.78
N ILE A 865 -77.13 -20.09 12.57
CA ILE A 865 -77.63 -18.78 12.12
C ILE A 865 -78.55 -18.06 13.12
N LEU A 866 -78.21 -16.81 13.42
CA LEU A 866 -79.13 -15.76 13.88
C LEU A 866 -79.14 -14.62 12.86
N LYS A 867 -80.31 -14.43 12.23
CA LYS A 867 -80.73 -13.24 11.48
C LYS A 867 -81.32 -12.23 12.46
N THR A 868 -81.06 -10.93 12.25
CA THR A 868 -82.05 -9.82 12.30
C THR A 868 -81.34 -8.48 12.09
N ASN A 869 -81.67 -7.77 11.00
CA ASN A 869 -82.43 -6.51 10.96
C ASN A 869 -81.78 -5.30 11.67
N ASN A 870 -81.41 -4.25 10.92
CA ASN A 870 -82.33 -3.16 10.55
C ASN A 870 -81.61 -1.92 9.96
N ASN A 871 -82.13 -1.49 8.81
CA ASN A 871 -82.53 -0.11 8.48
C ASN A 871 -81.52 1.07 8.45
N ARG A 872 -81.40 1.59 7.21
CA ARG A 872 -81.92 2.89 6.74
C ARG A 872 -80.92 4.02 6.45
N ASN A 873 -81.15 4.56 5.24
CA ASN A 873 -81.00 5.94 4.77
C ASN A 873 -79.58 6.44 4.46
N SER A 874 -79.33 7.27 3.46
CA SER A 874 -80.00 7.62 2.20
C SER A 874 -79.16 8.72 1.53
N LYS A 875 -79.00 8.65 0.22
CA LYS A 875 -79.06 9.78 -0.75
C LYS A 875 -77.99 10.90 -0.75
N SER A 876 -77.24 10.89 -1.86
CA SER A 876 -77.14 11.94 -2.91
C SER A 876 -76.58 13.33 -2.62
N ASN A 877 -75.51 13.70 -3.34
CA ASN A 877 -75.39 14.77 -4.37
C ASN A 877 -73.90 15.11 -4.54
N LYS A 878 -73.28 14.92 -5.72
CA LYS A 878 -73.27 15.76 -6.94
C LYS A 878 -72.60 17.13 -6.77
N GLN A 879 -71.59 17.34 -7.64
CA GLN A 879 -71.07 18.61 -8.19
C GLN A 879 -70.32 19.51 -7.18
N SER A 880 -69.22 20.21 -7.50
CA SER A 880 -68.44 20.43 -8.73
C SER A 880 -67.27 21.36 -8.36
N THR A 881 -66.17 21.27 -9.14
CA THR A 881 -65.27 22.37 -9.56
C THR A 881 -64.44 23.21 -8.56
N GLU A 882 -63.16 23.30 -8.93
CA GLU A 882 -62.26 24.47 -8.88
C GLU A 882 -61.33 24.72 -7.68
N ASN A 883 -60.03 24.54 -8.01
CA ASN A 883 -58.87 25.41 -7.75
C ASN A 883 -58.23 25.55 -6.36
N ALA A 884 -56.95 25.17 -6.37
CA ALA A 884 -55.78 25.89 -5.86
C ALA A 884 -55.51 25.93 -4.34
N ASP A 885 -54.40 25.27 -4.01
CA ASP A 885 -53.47 25.49 -2.90
C ASP A 885 -53.92 25.33 -1.43
N GLN A 886 -53.04 24.64 -0.71
CA GLN A 886 -52.86 24.57 0.76
C GLN A 886 -53.36 23.31 1.50
N ASP A 887 -52.40 22.80 2.28
CA ASP A 887 -52.45 21.92 3.44
C ASP A 887 -52.61 20.39 3.28
N ALA A 888 -51.48 19.73 3.58
CA ALA A 888 -51.38 18.34 3.97
C ALA A 888 -52.14 18.07 5.29
N PRO A 889 -52.87 16.95 5.41
CA PRO A 889 -53.62 16.63 6.61
C PRO A 889 -52.69 16.12 7.71
N HIS A 890 -52.54 16.93 8.76
CA HIS A 890 -51.98 16.53 10.05
C HIS A 890 -52.78 15.37 10.65
N LYS A 891 -52.11 14.24 10.89
CA LYS A 891 -52.63 13.11 11.69
C LYS A 891 -52.97 13.58 13.10
N THR A 892 -54.14 13.22 13.59
CA THR A 892 -54.69 13.75 14.84
C THR A 892 -53.95 13.20 16.06
N THR A 893 -53.86 13.98 17.15
CA THR A 893 -53.22 13.62 18.43
C THR A 893 -53.79 12.33 19.05
N LYS A 894 -55.01 11.94 18.64
CA LYS A 894 -55.67 10.69 19.05
C LYS A 894 -55.00 9.45 18.44
N ASP A 895 -54.55 9.55 17.18
CA ASP A 895 -53.86 8.47 16.47
C ASP A 895 -52.48 8.20 17.10
N ILE A 896 -51.77 9.26 17.50
CA ILE A 896 -50.46 9.15 18.17
C ILE A 896 -50.59 8.42 19.51
N LYS A 897 -51.61 8.77 20.32
CA LYS A 897 -51.85 8.10 21.61
C LYS A 897 -52.24 6.63 21.44
N GLU A 898 -52.98 6.27 20.39
CA GLU A 898 -53.33 4.87 20.14
C GLU A 898 -52.12 4.04 19.70
N ILE A 899 -51.22 4.63 18.90
CA ILE A 899 -49.95 4.01 18.52
C ILE A 899 -49.04 3.81 19.75
N GLU A 900 -48.93 4.81 20.63
CA GLU A 900 -48.17 4.67 21.88
C GLU A 900 -48.76 3.57 22.79
N LYS A 901 -50.08 3.49 22.92
CA LYS A 901 -50.76 2.43 23.69
C LYS A 901 -50.43 1.03 23.14
N LYS A 902 -50.45 0.87 21.81
CA LYS A 902 -50.08 -0.38 21.13
C LYS A 902 -48.59 -0.72 21.34
N ARG A 903 -47.71 0.30 21.34
CA ARG A 903 -46.27 0.14 21.57
C ARG A 903 -45.94 -0.31 23.00
N VAL A 904 -46.60 0.27 24.00
CA VAL A 904 -46.45 -0.12 25.41
C VAL A 904 -46.98 -1.54 25.65
N ALA A 905 -48.10 -1.92 25.02
CA ALA A 905 -48.63 -3.28 25.10
C ALA A 905 -47.69 -4.33 24.45
N ALA A 906 -47.03 -3.98 23.35
CA ALA A 906 -46.04 -4.84 22.70
C ALA A 906 -44.78 -5.03 23.55
N LEU A 907 -44.29 -3.96 24.20
CA LEU A 907 -43.14 -4.03 25.13
C LEU A 907 -43.44 -4.92 26.35
N LYS A 908 -44.64 -4.81 26.95
CA LYS A 908 -45.04 -5.70 28.05
C LYS A 908 -45.09 -7.18 27.66
N ARG A 909 -45.55 -7.50 26.44
CA ARG A 909 -45.53 -8.89 25.94
C ARG A 909 -44.10 -9.41 25.74
N LEU A 910 -43.18 -8.56 25.32
CA LEU A 910 -41.76 -8.92 25.21
C LEU A 910 -41.14 -9.19 26.57
N GLU A 911 -41.39 -8.34 27.57
CA GLU A 911 -40.92 -8.56 28.95
C GLU A 911 -41.53 -9.84 29.57
N GLU A 912 -42.79 -10.15 29.29
CA GLU A 912 -43.46 -11.37 29.75
C GLU A 912 -42.88 -12.63 29.09
N ILE A 913 -42.58 -12.58 27.79
CA ILE A 913 -41.86 -13.65 27.08
C ILE A 913 -40.44 -13.81 27.64
N GLU A 914 -39.75 -12.72 27.94
CA GLU A 914 -38.40 -12.75 28.50
C GLU A 914 -38.37 -13.33 29.91
N ARG A 915 -39.39 -13.07 30.75
CA ARG A 915 -39.58 -13.76 32.04
C ARG A 915 -39.83 -15.25 31.90
N ILE A 916 -40.74 -15.64 31.01
CA ILE A 916 -41.03 -17.05 30.72
C ILE A 916 -39.75 -17.78 30.23
N LEU A 917 -38.93 -17.11 29.42
CA LEU A 917 -37.66 -17.66 28.92
C LEU A 917 -36.55 -17.71 29.99
N ASN A 918 -36.53 -16.77 30.94
CA ASN A 918 -35.56 -16.72 32.03
C ASN A 918 -35.99 -17.54 33.26
N GLY A 919 -37.20 -18.11 33.28
CA GLY A 919 -37.70 -18.96 34.36
C GLY A 919 -38.16 -18.23 35.62
N GLU A 920 -38.42 -16.91 35.54
CA GLU A 920 -39.15 -16.14 36.56
C GLU A 920 -40.66 -16.27 36.38
#